data_AF-A0A3M1H5H0-F1
#
_entry.id   AF-A0A3M1H5H0-F1
#
_cell.length_a   1.000
_cell.length_b   1.000
_cell.length_c   1.000
_cell.angle_alpha   90.00
_cell.angle_beta   90.00
_cell.angle_gamma   90.00
#
_symmetry.space_group_name_H-M   'P 1'
#
loop_
_entity.id
_entity.type
_entity.pdbx_description
1 polymer ?
#
loop_
_entity_poly.entity_id
_entity_poly.type
_entity_poly.pdbx_seq_one_letter_code
_entity_poly.pdbx_strand_id
1 'polypeptide(L)'
;MELRPNHESQNGLSKSIINQNEEMKKNKEFPIMITRERILFAQLCCLILIFTTFYSASAYIRFYGQNGFIYWGSNVVTYTINSAGSDDIPDKSEEAAIRLAFQAWSNVPEASIQFQEDPSGANSSDISGPSHLVLFDENNSTGLFTSNSGIVAITPITFEPSTGQILDADIVFNGRDHQFSVDGKAGTFDVQAIATHEIGHFLGLDHSAIRSATMFPFTQKNEYFPRSLSDDDKAGVANIYPAGQDPFPVNGEVRNKQGTGMRGAHVVAVDAATGKVLTSAVTDDKGFFKLTGLTVRGIFIYAEPLDGPVTKSEIHLPQVDSNFGTTFYGGNQNPQVISSSNAGTLTVDDAHSLNLMQISPQKANPGQIFTLYFMADGFNPSTMSLEFSNPGFQILGPITQANGWYKVLISVSSSINPGLYNVIIRDGSRISILTGGLEVLSPPPTIATVSPSQGSKAGGDSITLAGDGFQSGAQIMVGDQLATNVIFVNGQTLQFTTPANSAGGSVRVMVINPDGQFYNLDNGFTYVAGPPQVNSISPQEGSTTGGTQITITGSNFVSGITVTIGGKNANILSLSSSQLVCESPSSLTEGPQDVVLTNPGGYSLTIPGGFTYIPPSISSVEPAIGQVQGGTFIQIKGKGFDPKGPIEVRIGGKLCSNIQIKSENLLYATTPPGTLGKADLEALNTRDGKKATLLQGFEYTDTLDPKITSISPSSGFEIGGTQVTIQGSGFKSQATVLIGGHPATIQSLQPTTIVILTPKGSVGAHDVIVRNPNGQEVILLNGFTYIQYTPPAGGGGGGGGGCSLAMQPEPAWNSVGAVMPLLFLLFLLYLSNKRRRSFDLKIAS
;
A
#
# COMPACT_ATOMS: atom_id res chain seq x y z
N MET A 1 -23.89 -53.44 42.10
CA MET A 1 -22.89 -52.87 41.18
C MET A 1 -22.92 -51.35 41.33
N GLU A 2 -22.34 -50.72 42.36
CA GLU A 2 -21.00 -50.86 43.00
C GLU A 2 -19.92 -50.03 42.27
N LEU A 3 -19.09 -49.21 42.93
CA LEU A 3 -18.89 -48.98 44.38
C LEU A 3 -18.53 -47.50 44.73
N ARG A 4 -18.63 -47.16 46.03
CA ARG A 4 -18.20 -45.90 46.70
C ARG A 4 -16.81 -46.14 47.38
N PRO A 5 -16.27 -45.33 48.35
CA PRO A 5 -16.61 -44.00 48.94
C PRO A 5 -15.40 -43.02 48.93
N ASN A 6 -15.31 -41.83 49.56
CA ASN A 6 -16.22 -40.80 50.14
C ASN A 6 -15.47 -39.43 49.96
N HIS A 7 -15.77 -38.23 50.48
CA HIS A 7 -16.74 -37.63 51.42
C HIS A 7 -17.56 -36.54 50.67
N GLU A 8 -18.53 -35.75 51.16
CA GLU A 8 -18.88 -35.05 52.42
C GLU A 8 -18.05 -33.77 52.71
N SER A 9 -18.64 -32.62 53.10
CA SER A 9 -19.99 -32.29 53.64
C SER A 9 -20.71 -31.21 52.82
N GLN A 10 -22.04 -31.24 52.58
CA GLN A 10 -23.14 -30.73 53.45
C GLN A 10 -22.93 -29.30 53.99
N ASN A 11 -23.88 -28.34 54.01
CA ASN A 11 -25.32 -28.23 53.65
C ASN A 11 -25.62 -26.77 53.19
N GLY A 12 -26.78 -26.35 52.67
CA GLY A 12 -28.06 -26.98 52.33
C GLY A 12 -28.98 -25.94 51.62
N LEU A 13 -29.86 -26.36 50.70
CA LEU A 13 -31.34 -26.45 50.90
C LEU A 13 -32.13 -25.11 50.95
N SER A 14 -33.31 -24.93 50.32
CA SER A 14 -33.98 -25.70 49.25
C SER A 14 -35.33 -25.07 48.83
N LYS A 15 -35.52 -24.78 47.53
CA LYS A 15 -36.84 -24.69 46.83
C LYS A 15 -37.73 -23.50 47.32
N SER A 16 -38.95 -23.22 46.85
CA SER A 16 -39.95 -23.98 46.06
C SER A 16 -41.00 -23.02 45.45
N ILE A 17 -41.81 -23.30 44.41
CA ILE A 17 -41.81 -24.24 43.27
C ILE A 17 -43.11 -24.00 42.45
N ILE A 18 -43.11 -24.20 41.11
CA ILE A 18 -44.30 -24.28 40.18
C ILE A 18 -45.20 -23.00 40.10
N ASN A 19 -45.52 -22.33 38.97
CA ASN A 19 -45.55 -22.57 37.50
C ASN A 19 -46.89 -23.08 36.91
N GLN A 20 -47.23 -22.60 35.70
CA GLN A 20 -48.39 -22.96 34.83
C GLN A 20 -49.79 -22.51 35.34
N ASN A 21 -50.75 -22.07 34.51
CA ASN A 21 -51.05 -22.38 33.10
C ASN A 21 -51.41 -21.16 32.22
N GLU A 22 -51.44 -21.41 30.90
CA GLU A 22 -52.01 -20.56 29.83
C GLU A 22 -53.58 -20.67 29.81
N GLU A 23 -54.40 -20.02 28.97
CA GLU A 23 -54.28 -19.80 27.51
C GLU A 23 -55.35 -18.82 26.93
N MET A 24 -55.11 -18.34 25.70
CA MET A 24 -56.11 -17.96 24.66
C MET A 24 -57.21 -16.90 24.95
N LYS A 25 -57.13 -15.73 24.27
CA LYS A 25 -57.78 -15.51 22.95
C LYS A 25 -57.44 -14.18 22.25
N LYS A 26 -57.90 -14.04 21.00
CA LYS A 26 -57.49 -13.05 19.98
C LYS A 26 -58.41 -11.82 19.84
N ASN A 27 -57.83 -10.79 19.22
CA ASN A 27 -58.40 -9.82 18.27
C ASN A 27 -59.14 -8.55 18.75
N LYS A 28 -58.48 -7.43 18.41
CA LYS A 28 -58.96 -6.30 17.58
C LYS A 28 -59.61 -5.05 18.21
N GLU A 29 -59.13 -3.94 17.62
CA GLU A 29 -59.76 -2.64 17.37
C GLU A 29 -59.65 -1.50 18.41
N PHE A 30 -59.52 -0.31 17.82
CA PHE A 30 -59.14 1.02 18.34
C PHE A 30 -60.42 1.91 18.40
N PRO A 31 -60.42 3.18 18.89
CA PRO A 31 -59.58 3.86 19.90
C PRO A 31 -60.37 4.89 20.77
N ILE A 32 -59.65 5.87 21.36
CA ILE A 32 -59.99 7.32 21.49
C ILE A 32 -60.45 7.92 22.85
N MET A 33 -59.58 8.82 23.36
CA MET A 33 -59.76 10.10 24.10
C MET A 33 -60.39 10.23 25.52
N ILE A 34 -59.63 10.96 26.38
CA ILE A 34 -60.07 12.05 27.31
C ILE A 34 -60.83 11.60 28.59
N THR A 35 -60.71 12.19 29.80
CA THR A 35 -60.23 13.53 30.24
C THR A 35 -59.27 13.48 31.46
N ARG A 36 -58.63 14.63 31.78
CA ARG A 36 -58.14 14.95 33.14
C ARG A 36 -59.28 14.87 34.18
N GLU A 37 -58.99 14.33 35.37
CA GLU A 37 -59.20 15.00 36.69
C GLU A 37 -58.82 14.10 37.87
N ARG A 38 -57.60 14.28 38.44
CA ARG A 38 -57.25 13.92 39.85
C ARG A 38 -56.06 14.76 40.37
N ILE A 39 -56.13 16.08 40.21
CA ILE A 39 -55.34 16.99 41.04
C ILE A 39 -56.12 17.16 42.34
N LEU A 40 -55.61 16.62 43.47
CA LEU A 40 -55.92 16.97 44.89
C LEU A 40 -55.47 15.89 45.91
N PHE A 41 -54.33 15.21 45.71
CA PHE A 41 -53.83 14.22 46.71
C PHE A 41 -52.32 14.23 46.99
N ALA A 42 -51.55 15.17 46.45
CA ALA A 42 -50.08 15.18 46.57
C ALA A 42 -49.46 16.51 47.05
N GLN A 43 -50.26 17.52 47.42
CA GLN A 43 -49.77 18.81 47.96
C GLN A 43 -49.63 18.85 49.48
N LEU A 44 -49.77 17.71 50.18
CA LEU A 44 -49.67 17.62 51.65
C LEU A 44 -48.50 16.74 52.14
N CYS A 45 -47.47 16.55 51.31
CA CYS A 45 -46.20 15.93 51.72
C CYS A 45 -44.99 16.88 51.57
N CYS A 46 -45.23 18.19 51.40
CA CYS A 46 -44.22 19.23 51.16
C CYS A 46 -43.37 19.61 52.40
N LEU A 47 -42.98 18.63 53.23
CA LEU A 47 -42.31 18.89 54.52
C LEU A 47 -41.23 17.88 54.93
N ILE A 48 -40.91 16.88 54.08
CA ILE A 48 -39.70 16.06 54.21
C ILE A 48 -39.01 16.02 52.84
N LEU A 49 -37.70 16.25 52.84
CA LEU A 49 -36.86 16.43 51.64
C LEU A 49 -37.33 17.57 50.73
N ILE A 50 -36.96 18.80 51.14
CA ILE A 50 -36.82 19.93 50.23
C ILE A 50 -35.93 19.48 49.07
N PHE A 51 -36.42 19.59 47.84
CA PHE A 51 -35.58 19.46 46.63
C PHE A 51 -34.67 20.67 46.53
N THR A 52 -33.62 20.70 47.35
CA THR A 52 -32.41 21.43 47.02
C THR A 52 -31.78 20.72 45.83
N THR A 53 -31.95 21.30 44.65
CA THR A 53 -30.94 21.18 43.59
C THR A 53 -29.65 21.77 44.15
N PHE A 54 -28.86 20.91 44.79
CA PHE A 54 -27.44 21.15 44.94
C PHE A 54 -26.90 21.13 43.52
N TYR A 55 -26.48 22.28 43.02
CA TYR A 55 -25.57 22.32 41.88
C TYR A 55 -24.33 21.56 42.33
N SER A 56 -24.14 20.36 41.78
CA SER A 56 -22.98 19.55 42.10
C SER A 56 -21.76 20.26 41.54
N ALA A 57 -20.99 20.89 42.42
CA ALA A 57 -19.71 21.47 42.06
C ALA A 57 -18.83 20.42 41.38
N SER A 58 -18.06 20.83 40.38
CA SER A 58 -17.37 19.92 39.45
C SER A 58 -15.87 19.92 39.64
N ALA A 59 -15.23 18.78 39.36
CA ALA A 59 -13.79 18.54 39.48
C ALA A 59 -12.97 19.03 38.26
N TYR A 60 -13.54 19.97 37.52
CA TYR A 60 -13.15 20.45 36.20
C TYR A 60 -14.19 21.50 35.78
N ILE A 61 -13.87 22.28 34.75
CA ILE A 61 -14.77 23.29 34.21
C ILE A 61 -15.58 22.66 33.06
N ARG A 62 -16.84 23.07 32.91
CA ARG A 62 -17.81 22.48 31.99
C ARG A 62 -18.69 23.55 31.38
N PHE A 63 -19.10 23.34 30.14
CA PHE A 63 -20.14 24.16 29.52
C PHE A 63 -21.49 23.98 30.23
N TYR A 64 -22.13 25.10 30.55
CA TYR A 64 -23.45 25.17 31.18
C TYR A 64 -24.55 25.45 30.16
N GLY A 65 -25.54 24.56 30.10
CA GLY A 65 -26.88 24.85 29.57
C GLY A 65 -27.79 25.49 30.62
N GLN A 66 -29.05 25.77 30.26
CA GLN A 66 -29.99 26.46 31.16
C GLN A 66 -30.36 25.63 32.40
N ASN A 67 -30.39 24.31 32.28
CA ASN A 67 -30.80 23.38 33.37
C ASN A 67 -29.65 22.57 33.98
N GLY A 68 -28.40 22.72 33.51
CA GLY A 68 -27.27 21.93 33.98
C GLY A 68 -26.12 21.88 32.98
N PHE A 69 -25.11 21.05 33.27
CA PHE A 69 -23.98 20.83 32.38
C PHE A 69 -24.36 20.06 31.12
N ILE A 70 -23.63 20.28 30.02
CA ILE A 70 -23.84 19.52 28.80
C ILE A 70 -23.13 18.15 28.78
N TYR A 71 -23.66 17.21 28.01
CA TYR A 71 -23.14 15.84 27.84
C TYR A 71 -23.77 15.14 26.61
N TRP A 72 -23.11 14.15 26.03
CA TRP A 72 -23.70 13.28 25.01
C TRP A 72 -24.69 12.28 25.61
N GLY A 73 -25.88 12.15 25.01
CA GLY A 73 -26.91 11.18 25.43
C GLY A 73 -26.58 9.71 25.13
N SER A 74 -25.42 9.43 24.52
CA SER A 74 -24.94 8.10 24.15
C SER A 74 -23.47 7.95 24.55
N ASN A 75 -23.11 6.76 25.06
CA ASN A 75 -21.72 6.40 25.35
C ASN A 75 -20.93 5.99 24.09
N VAL A 76 -21.59 5.87 22.93
CA VAL A 76 -20.93 5.76 21.62
C VAL A 76 -21.39 6.94 20.78
N VAL A 77 -20.44 7.79 20.38
CA VAL A 77 -20.71 9.00 19.58
C VAL A 77 -20.03 8.87 18.23
N THR A 78 -20.76 9.17 17.16
CA THR A 78 -20.19 9.18 15.81
C THR A 78 -19.44 10.48 15.53
N TYR A 79 -18.47 10.47 14.63
CA TYR A 79 -17.85 11.68 14.09
C TYR A 79 -17.49 11.49 12.62
N THR A 80 -17.37 12.59 11.88
CA THR A 80 -16.97 12.58 10.47
C THR A 80 -15.69 13.38 10.30
N ILE A 81 -14.73 12.89 9.51
CA ILE A 81 -13.59 13.70 9.05
C ILE A 81 -13.87 14.22 7.64
N ASN A 82 -13.74 15.53 7.44
CA ASN A 82 -13.87 16.13 6.12
C ASN A 82 -12.69 15.73 5.20
N SER A 83 -13.04 15.23 4.02
CA SER A 83 -12.09 14.66 3.06
C SER A 83 -11.34 15.68 2.20
N ALA A 84 -11.56 17.00 2.36
CA ALA A 84 -10.68 18.00 1.77
C ALA A 84 -9.29 18.01 2.44
N GLY A 85 -9.24 17.74 3.76
CA GLY A 85 -8.02 17.83 4.55
C GLY A 85 -7.57 19.27 4.81
N SER A 86 -6.29 19.47 5.10
CA SER A 86 -5.65 20.80 5.14
C SER A 86 -4.69 21.00 3.98
N ASP A 87 -4.63 22.21 3.41
CA ASP A 87 -3.75 22.48 2.25
C ASP A 87 -2.25 22.51 2.61
N ASP A 88 -1.94 22.69 3.90
CA ASP A 88 -0.61 22.63 4.50
C ASP A 88 -0.02 21.21 4.59
N ILE A 89 -0.87 20.18 4.43
CA ILE A 89 -0.56 18.75 4.70
C ILE A 89 -1.01 17.86 3.51
N PRO A 90 -0.32 17.90 2.35
CA PRO A 90 -0.82 17.34 1.10
C PRO A 90 -0.90 15.80 1.02
N ASP A 91 -0.46 15.08 2.06
CA ASP A 91 -0.44 13.61 2.12
C ASP A 91 -1.54 12.99 3.00
N LYS A 92 -2.44 13.82 3.54
CA LYS A 92 -3.62 13.44 4.35
C LYS A 92 -3.29 12.79 5.70
N SER A 93 -2.07 12.96 6.19
CA SER A 93 -1.65 12.44 7.50
C SER A 93 -2.38 13.10 8.69
N GLU A 94 -3.03 14.25 8.49
CA GLU A 94 -3.90 14.94 9.44
C GLU A 94 -5.21 14.20 9.73
N GLU A 95 -5.80 13.47 8.78
CA GLU A 95 -7.00 12.67 9.07
C GLU A 95 -6.72 11.64 10.17
N ALA A 96 -5.52 11.04 10.14
CA ALA A 96 -5.12 10.08 11.15
C ALA A 96 -4.78 10.78 12.47
N ALA A 97 -4.12 11.95 12.46
CA ALA A 97 -3.91 12.76 13.66
C ALA A 97 -5.21 13.06 14.43
N ILE A 98 -6.31 13.34 13.71
CA ILE A 98 -7.65 13.53 14.28
C ILE A 98 -8.20 12.23 14.89
N ARG A 99 -8.13 11.09 14.17
CA ARG A 99 -8.55 9.77 14.69
C ARG A 99 -7.85 9.41 16.01
N LEU A 100 -6.59 9.84 16.16
CA LEU A 100 -5.74 9.57 17.32
C LEU A 100 -6.04 10.48 18.51
N ALA A 101 -6.48 11.70 18.27
CA ALA A 101 -7.02 12.57 19.30
C ALA A 101 -8.33 11.99 19.89
N PHE A 102 -9.25 11.49 19.05
CA PHE A 102 -10.42 10.74 19.53
C PHE A 102 -10.02 9.45 20.28
N GLN A 103 -8.94 8.78 19.84
CA GLN A 103 -8.43 7.60 20.53
C GLN A 103 -7.84 7.94 21.91
N ALA A 104 -7.17 9.08 22.08
CA ALA A 104 -6.63 9.51 23.38
C ALA A 104 -7.73 9.60 24.46
N TRP A 105 -8.89 10.15 24.09
CA TRP A 105 -10.07 10.19 24.96
C TRP A 105 -10.75 8.81 25.13
N SER A 106 -10.85 7.99 24.07
CA SER A 106 -11.38 6.60 24.17
C SER A 106 -10.51 5.68 25.05
N ASN A 107 -9.23 5.99 25.22
CA ASN A 107 -8.26 5.21 25.97
C ASN A 107 -8.28 5.48 27.49
N VAL A 108 -9.10 6.42 27.98
CA VAL A 108 -9.21 6.72 29.42
C VAL A 108 -10.03 5.63 30.13
N PRO A 109 -9.43 4.73 30.93
CA PRO A 109 -10.12 3.54 31.42
C PRO A 109 -11.18 3.82 32.50
N GLU A 110 -11.15 5.01 33.12
CA GLU A 110 -12.17 5.50 34.04
C GLU A 110 -13.42 6.05 33.29
N ALA A 111 -13.32 6.29 31.99
CA ALA A 111 -14.39 6.81 31.15
C ALA A 111 -15.04 5.73 30.27
N SER A 112 -16.33 5.88 30.03
CA SER A 112 -17.18 4.94 29.28
C SER A 112 -17.60 5.45 27.91
N ILE A 113 -17.17 6.66 27.55
CA ILE A 113 -17.37 7.26 26.23
C ILE A 113 -16.43 6.64 25.22
N GLN A 114 -16.93 6.36 24.01
CA GLN A 114 -16.18 5.80 22.89
C GLN A 114 -16.62 6.50 21.61
N PHE A 115 -15.74 6.57 20.62
CA PHE A 115 -16.02 7.24 19.34
C PHE A 115 -16.01 6.27 18.16
N GLN A 116 -16.84 6.55 17.16
CA GLN A 116 -16.93 5.78 15.92
C GLN A 116 -16.91 6.72 14.70
N GLU A 117 -15.99 6.51 13.77
CA GLU A 117 -15.97 7.29 12.53
C GLU A 117 -17.14 6.87 11.60
N ASP A 118 -17.93 7.83 11.13
CA ASP A 118 -18.89 7.68 10.05
C ASP A 118 -18.44 8.50 8.83
N PRO A 119 -17.87 7.86 7.79
CA PRO A 119 -17.37 8.56 6.61
C PRO A 119 -18.49 8.97 5.62
N SER A 120 -19.76 8.69 5.89
CA SER A 120 -20.86 9.05 4.97
C SER A 120 -21.00 10.56 4.77
N GLY A 121 -20.68 11.37 5.79
CA GLY A 121 -20.66 12.82 5.75
C GLY A 121 -19.37 13.44 5.16
N ALA A 122 -18.34 12.66 4.79
CA ALA A 122 -16.97 13.16 4.57
C ALA A 122 -16.77 14.15 3.39
N ASN A 123 -17.82 14.40 2.58
CA ASN A 123 -17.83 15.42 1.53
C ASN A 123 -18.65 16.67 1.91
N SER A 124 -19.20 16.72 3.13
CA SER A 124 -19.95 17.86 3.67
C SER A 124 -19.01 18.94 4.17
N SER A 125 -19.42 20.20 4.01
CA SER A 125 -18.87 21.37 4.71
C SER A 125 -19.97 22.12 5.49
N ASP A 126 -21.06 21.43 5.80
CA ASP A 126 -22.22 21.96 6.51
C ASP A 126 -22.08 21.73 8.02
N ILE A 127 -21.73 22.80 8.75
CA ILE A 127 -21.61 22.83 10.22
C ILE A 127 -22.94 23.18 10.93
N SER A 128 -24.04 22.67 10.39
CA SER A 128 -25.40 22.84 10.94
C SER A 128 -26.26 21.58 10.88
N GLY A 129 -25.63 20.43 10.60
CA GLY A 129 -26.28 19.13 10.54
C GLY A 129 -25.43 18.05 11.23
N PRO A 130 -26.07 17.04 11.85
CA PRO A 130 -25.49 16.16 12.89
C PRO A 130 -24.52 15.11 12.33
N SER A 131 -23.44 15.60 11.71
CA SER A 131 -22.31 14.82 11.20
C SER A 131 -21.16 14.80 12.20
N HIS A 132 -21.14 15.78 13.11
CA HIS A 132 -20.07 15.99 14.09
C HIS A 132 -18.71 16.04 13.39
N LEU A 133 -18.59 17.04 12.50
CA LEU A 133 -17.63 17.13 11.41
C LEU A 133 -16.33 17.81 11.85
N VAL A 134 -15.20 17.14 11.65
CA VAL A 134 -13.86 17.72 11.79
C VAL A 134 -13.37 18.24 10.42
N LEU A 135 -13.08 19.53 10.31
CA LEU A 135 -12.69 20.17 9.04
C LEU A 135 -11.69 21.34 9.21
N PHE A 136 -10.99 21.67 8.13
CA PHE A 136 -10.13 22.86 8.02
C PHE A 136 -10.81 23.92 7.16
N ASP A 137 -11.03 25.11 7.72
CA ASP A 137 -11.69 26.21 7.01
C ASP A 137 -10.68 27.18 6.40
N GLU A 138 -10.01 26.70 5.35
CA GLU A 138 -8.92 27.38 4.63
C GLU A 138 -9.28 28.74 4.02
N ASN A 139 -10.58 29.08 3.95
CA ASN A 139 -11.07 30.33 3.37
C ASN A 139 -12.10 31.07 4.24
N ASN A 140 -12.38 30.60 5.45
CA ASN A 140 -13.44 31.10 6.34
C ASN A 140 -14.85 31.05 5.71
N SER A 141 -15.16 29.93 5.05
CA SER A 141 -16.48 29.57 4.53
C SER A 141 -17.54 29.41 5.62
N THR A 142 -17.16 28.94 6.81
CA THR A 142 -18.06 28.83 7.97
C THR A 142 -18.44 30.19 8.55
N GLY A 143 -17.60 31.21 8.33
CA GLY A 143 -17.76 32.54 8.90
C GLY A 143 -17.31 32.67 10.37
N LEU A 144 -16.82 31.59 11.01
CA LEU A 144 -16.50 31.57 12.44
C LEU A 144 -15.28 32.44 12.81
N PHE A 145 -14.31 32.59 11.93
CA PHE A 145 -13.02 33.24 12.22
C PHE A 145 -12.97 34.68 11.71
N THR A 146 -12.99 35.64 12.63
CA THR A 146 -12.63 37.03 12.32
C THR A 146 -11.18 37.12 11.80
N SER A 147 -10.88 38.05 10.90
CA SER A 147 -9.57 38.09 10.21
C SER A 147 -8.42 38.43 11.17
N ASN A 148 -7.36 37.60 11.14
CA ASN A 148 -6.25 37.65 12.12
C ASN A 148 -6.71 37.31 13.56
N SER A 149 -7.68 36.40 13.72
CA SER A 149 -8.06 35.93 15.06
C SER A 149 -6.92 35.10 15.66
N GLY A 150 -6.69 35.26 16.96
CA GLY A 150 -5.76 34.40 17.71
C GLY A 150 -6.29 32.98 17.95
N ILE A 151 -7.44 32.65 17.38
CA ILE A 151 -8.17 31.40 17.58
C ILE A 151 -7.66 30.37 16.55
N VAL A 152 -7.19 29.22 17.03
CA VAL A 152 -6.57 28.17 16.22
C VAL A 152 -7.61 27.17 15.70
N ALA A 153 -8.59 26.83 16.53
CA ALA A 153 -9.77 26.04 16.18
C ALA A 153 -10.97 26.48 17.06
N ILE A 154 -12.17 26.04 16.70
CA ILE A 154 -13.41 26.20 17.49
C ILE A 154 -14.24 24.92 17.36
N THR A 155 -14.78 24.45 18.48
CA THR A 155 -15.84 23.45 18.55
C THR A 155 -17.20 24.14 18.75
N PRO A 156 -18.00 24.44 17.70
CA PRO A 156 -19.37 24.90 17.87
C PRO A 156 -20.27 23.74 18.36
N ILE A 157 -21.02 23.95 19.44
CA ILE A 157 -21.87 22.91 20.06
C ILE A 157 -23.33 23.33 20.06
N THR A 158 -24.21 22.45 19.55
CA THR A 158 -25.66 22.56 19.69
C THR A 158 -26.16 21.55 20.73
N PHE A 159 -26.94 22.00 21.71
CA PHE A 159 -27.49 21.15 22.77
C PHE A 159 -28.94 21.52 23.12
N GLU A 160 -29.70 20.57 23.65
CA GLU A 160 -31.05 20.77 24.18
C GLU A 160 -30.98 21.52 25.53
N PRO A 161 -31.42 22.80 25.63
CA PRO A 161 -31.18 23.61 26.83
C PRO A 161 -31.87 23.09 28.09
N SER A 162 -32.96 22.32 27.94
CA SER A 162 -33.72 21.78 29.06
C SER A 162 -33.13 20.51 29.69
N THR A 163 -32.23 19.81 29.00
CA THR A 163 -31.57 18.58 29.49
C THR A 163 -30.05 18.71 29.59
N GLY A 164 -29.43 19.57 28.78
CA GLY A 164 -27.97 19.58 28.56
C GLY A 164 -27.50 18.55 27.52
N GLN A 165 -28.39 17.76 26.92
CA GLN A 165 -27.98 16.77 25.93
C GLN A 165 -27.40 17.46 24.68
N ILE A 166 -26.16 17.17 24.34
CA ILE A 166 -25.53 17.57 23.07
C ILE A 166 -26.27 16.87 21.92
N LEU A 167 -26.61 17.66 20.90
CA LEU A 167 -27.33 17.28 19.70
C LEU A 167 -26.43 17.30 18.45
N ASP A 168 -25.45 18.20 18.44
CA ASP A 168 -24.46 18.36 17.38
C ASP A 168 -23.19 19.02 17.93
N ALA A 169 -22.02 18.69 17.39
CA ALA A 169 -20.75 19.35 17.71
C ALA A 169 -19.72 19.11 16.59
N ASP A 170 -19.40 20.15 15.83
CA ASP A 170 -18.34 20.11 14.83
C ASP A 170 -17.00 20.54 15.44
N ILE A 171 -15.89 20.31 14.74
CA ILE A 171 -14.55 20.81 15.12
C ILE A 171 -13.94 21.50 13.89
N VAL A 172 -13.78 22.81 13.97
CA VAL A 172 -13.35 23.64 12.84
C VAL A 172 -11.97 24.23 13.11
N PHE A 173 -11.00 23.89 12.27
CA PHE A 173 -9.63 24.42 12.30
C PHE A 173 -9.52 25.70 11.46
N ASN A 174 -8.86 26.73 11.98
CA ASN A 174 -8.66 28.03 11.30
C ASN A 174 -7.44 28.02 10.37
N GLY A 175 -7.50 27.19 9.32
CA GLY A 175 -6.42 27.09 8.32
C GLY A 175 -6.13 28.40 7.59
N ARG A 176 -7.15 29.25 7.38
CA ARG A 176 -7.00 30.58 6.77
C ARG A 176 -5.98 31.48 7.49
N ASP A 177 -5.99 31.51 8.83
CA ASP A 177 -5.08 32.37 9.61
C ASP A 177 -3.82 31.62 10.11
N HIS A 178 -3.89 30.29 10.26
CA HIS A 178 -2.88 29.50 10.97
C HIS A 178 -2.44 28.26 10.19
N GLN A 179 -1.13 28.03 10.20
CA GLN A 179 -0.51 26.87 9.56
C GLN A 179 -0.44 25.65 10.47
N PHE A 180 -0.58 24.45 9.89
CA PHE A 180 -0.70 23.16 10.59
C PHE A 180 0.36 22.13 10.16
N SER A 181 0.64 21.16 11.03
CA SER A 181 1.41 19.95 10.72
C SER A 181 1.13 18.79 11.68
N VAL A 182 1.70 17.62 11.37
CA VAL A 182 1.68 16.41 12.21
C VAL A 182 3.08 15.84 12.51
N ASP A 183 4.12 16.42 11.92
CA ASP A 183 5.52 15.96 11.93
C ASP A 183 6.44 16.81 12.81
N GLY A 184 5.98 17.97 13.27
CA GLY A 184 6.77 18.93 14.03
C GLY A 184 7.46 20.02 13.21
N LYS A 185 7.00 20.27 11.98
CA LYS A 185 7.36 21.42 11.13
C LYS A 185 7.35 22.73 11.94
N ALA A 186 8.46 23.47 11.91
CA ALA A 186 8.59 24.71 12.68
C ALA A 186 7.69 25.83 12.14
N GLY A 187 6.99 26.54 13.03
CA GLY A 187 6.10 27.65 12.70
C GLY A 187 4.62 27.26 12.52
N THR A 188 4.26 26.00 12.74
CA THR A 188 2.88 25.50 12.68
C THR A 188 2.33 25.18 14.06
N PHE A 189 1.01 25.04 14.16
CA PHE A 189 0.36 24.28 15.24
C PHE A 189 0.31 22.79 14.88
N ASP A 190 0.11 21.96 15.89
CA ASP A 190 0.08 20.51 15.76
C ASP A 190 -1.36 19.99 15.70
N VAL A 191 -1.74 19.30 14.61
CA VAL A 191 -3.14 18.90 14.41
C VAL A 191 -3.65 17.99 15.52
N GLN A 192 -2.86 17.01 15.96
CA GLN A 192 -3.29 16.08 17.00
C GLN A 192 -3.46 16.81 18.34
N ALA A 193 -2.53 17.70 18.71
CA ALA A 193 -2.64 18.49 19.94
C ALA A 193 -3.89 19.38 19.98
N ILE A 194 -4.18 20.08 18.87
CA ILE A 194 -5.39 20.91 18.75
C ILE A 194 -6.64 20.04 18.72
N ALA A 195 -6.66 18.95 17.95
CA ALA A 195 -7.78 18.02 17.94
C ALA A 195 -8.09 17.46 19.33
N THR A 196 -7.08 17.09 20.14
CA THR A 196 -7.33 16.54 21.48
C THR A 196 -7.97 17.59 22.40
N HIS A 197 -7.58 18.87 22.29
CA HIS A 197 -8.22 19.98 23.00
C HIS A 197 -9.68 20.17 22.57
N GLU A 198 -9.94 20.32 21.27
CA GLU A 198 -11.29 20.51 20.73
C GLU A 198 -12.22 19.33 21.04
N ILE A 199 -11.72 18.09 21.06
CA ILE A 199 -12.52 16.92 21.45
C ILE A 199 -12.90 16.96 22.95
N GLY A 200 -12.15 17.65 23.80
CA GLY A 200 -12.59 17.93 25.17
C GLY A 200 -13.81 18.85 25.21
N HIS A 201 -13.85 19.88 24.37
CA HIS A 201 -15.04 20.71 24.18
C HIS A 201 -16.22 19.89 23.62
N PHE A 202 -15.97 19.08 22.59
CA PHE A 202 -16.93 18.13 22.01
C PHE A 202 -17.54 17.20 23.08
N LEU A 203 -16.76 16.81 24.09
CA LEU A 203 -17.20 15.98 25.23
C LEU A 203 -18.03 16.74 26.28
N GLY A 204 -18.03 18.07 26.28
CA GLY A 204 -18.69 18.93 27.26
C GLY A 204 -17.77 19.50 28.36
N LEU A 205 -16.45 19.39 28.19
CA LEU A 205 -15.45 20.06 29.02
C LEU A 205 -15.29 21.52 28.56
N ASP A 206 -15.01 22.40 29.51
CA ASP A 206 -14.60 23.79 29.25
C ASP A 206 -13.13 23.94 29.68
N HIS A 207 -12.52 25.10 29.44
CA HIS A 207 -11.08 25.28 29.66
C HIS A 207 -10.64 25.01 31.11
N SER A 208 -9.50 24.33 31.28
CA SER A 208 -8.88 24.11 32.60
C SER A 208 -7.94 25.26 32.97
N ALA A 209 -7.92 25.61 34.26
CA ALA A 209 -6.97 26.56 34.83
C ALA A 209 -5.61 25.93 35.18
N ILE A 210 -5.47 24.60 35.03
CA ILE A 210 -4.17 23.92 35.16
C ILE A 210 -3.35 24.15 33.88
N ARG A 211 -2.18 24.78 34.02
CA ARG A 211 -1.42 25.34 32.89
C ARG A 211 -0.88 24.35 31.85
N SER A 212 -0.83 23.07 32.20
CA SER A 212 -0.38 22.00 31.31
C SER A 212 -1.41 20.87 31.19
N ALA A 213 -2.68 21.16 31.51
CA ALA A 213 -3.79 20.34 31.06
C ALA A 213 -4.00 20.50 29.55
N THR A 214 -4.59 19.49 28.91
CA THR A 214 -4.96 19.56 27.49
C THR A 214 -5.96 20.67 27.25
N MET A 215 -6.93 20.83 28.16
CA MET A 215 -7.94 21.90 28.12
C MET A 215 -7.43 23.30 28.50
N PHE A 216 -6.12 23.55 28.61
CA PHE A 216 -5.62 24.90 28.86
C PHE A 216 -5.86 25.82 27.65
N PRO A 217 -6.44 27.04 27.81
CA PRO A 217 -6.97 27.86 26.70
C PRO A 217 -5.92 28.50 25.78
N PHE A 218 -4.62 28.29 26.04
CA PHE A 218 -3.55 28.95 25.29
C PHE A 218 -2.47 27.94 24.85
N THR A 219 -2.21 27.92 23.55
CA THR A 219 -1.22 27.03 22.90
C THR A 219 -0.29 27.85 22.01
N GLN A 220 0.93 27.37 21.79
CA GLN A 220 1.91 28.05 20.93
C GLN A 220 2.33 27.16 19.75
N LYS A 221 2.74 27.83 18.66
CA LYS A 221 3.37 27.15 17.52
C LYS A 221 4.60 26.37 17.99
N ASN A 222 4.79 25.19 17.41
CA ASN A 222 5.79 24.19 17.81
C ASN A 222 5.53 23.45 19.16
N GLU A 223 4.33 23.51 19.77
CA GLU A 223 4.02 22.71 20.97
C GLU A 223 3.28 21.40 20.65
N TYR A 224 3.92 20.26 20.95
CA TYR A 224 3.42 18.90 20.62
C TYR A 224 2.81 18.15 21.81
N PHE A 225 2.93 18.68 23.03
CA PHE A 225 2.56 17.94 24.24
C PHE A 225 1.05 17.74 24.49
N PRO A 226 0.12 18.65 24.07
CA PRO A 226 -1.32 18.45 24.23
C PRO A 226 -1.90 17.29 23.40
N ARG A 227 -1.09 16.56 22.62
CA ARG A 227 -1.47 15.26 22.06
C ARG A 227 -1.90 14.25 23.13
N SER A 228 -1.38 14.40 24.35
CA SER A 228 -1.69 13.58 25.51
C SER A 228 -2.69 14.26 26.46
N LEU A 229 -3.37 13.47 27.29
CA LEU A 229 -4.27 13.96 28.34
C LEU A 229 -3.53 14.07 29.68
N SER A 230 -3.68 15.20 30.38
CA SER A 230 -3.25 15.29 31.79
C SER A 230 -4.21 14.51 32.70
N ASP A 231 -3.92 14.42 33.99
CA ASP A 231 -4.79 13.67 34.93
C ASP A 231 -6.09 14.44 35.26
N ASP A 232 -6.09 15.76 35.07
CA ASP A 232 -7.26 16.64 35.19
C ASP A 232 -8.25 16.42 34.03
N ASP A 233 -7.73 16.35 32.80
CA ASP A 233 -8.54 16.07 31.60
C ASP A 233 -9.21 14.69 31.70
N LYS A 234 -8.46 13.67 32.17
CA LYS A 234 -8.97 12.31 32.45
C LYS A 234 -10.05 12.34 33.53
N ALA A 235 -9.81 13.03 34.65
CA ALA A 235 -10.79 13.17 35.73
C ALA A 235 -12.08 13.87 35.26
N GLY A 236 -11.96 14.83 34.34
CA GLY A 236 -13.07 15.50 33.69
C GLY A 236 -13.94 14.55 32.87
N VAL A 237 -13.38 13.91 31.85
CA VAL A 237 -14.16 12.99 30.98
C VAL A 237 -14.74 11.81 31.75
N ALA A 238 -14.01 11.26 32.73
CA ALA A 238 -14.48 10.17 33.59
C ALA A 238 -15.61 10.58 34.54
N ASN A 239 -15.78 11.88 34.81
CA ASN A 239 -16.87 12.39 35.62
C ASN A 239 -18.11 12.73 34.78
N ILE A 240 -17.96 13.13 33.50
CA ILE A 240 -19.10 13.21 32.58
C ILE A 240 -19.62 11.81 32.23
N TYR A 241 -18.72 10.88 31.88
CA TYR A 241 -19.07 9.56 31.34
C TYR A 241 -18.47 8.40 32.18
N PRO A 242 -18.80 8.24 33.48
CA PRO A 242 -18.12 7.27 34.36
C PRO A 242 -18.28 5.81 33.93
N ALA A 243 -17.15 5.10 33.76
CA ALA A 243 -17.11 3.64 33.57
C ALA A 243 -17.27 2.85 34.89
N GLY A 244 -17.15 3.53 36.04
CA GLY A 244 -17.19 2.90 37.36
C GLY A 244 -17.61 3.86 38.47
N GLN A 245 -17.31 3.48 39.71
CA GLN A 245 -17.40 4.39 40.86
C GLN A 245 -16.08 5.13 41.01
N ASP A 246 -16.16 6.44 41.30
CA ASP A 246 -15.00 7.27 41.63
C ASP A 246 -14.23 6.67 42.83
N PRO A 247 -12.93 6.36 42.70
CA PRO A 247 -12.17 5.66 43.73
C PRO A 247 -12.00 6.47 45.02
N PHE A 248 -11.98 7.80 44.95
CA PHE A 248 -11.80 8.68 46.11
C PHE A 248 -12.33 10.11 45.88
N PRO A 249 -13.65 10.31 45.76
CA PRO A 249 -14.23 11.66 45.69
C PRO A 249 -13.93 12.46 46.97
N VAL A 250 -13.39 13.67 46.84
CA VAL A 250 -13.16 14.57 47.98
C VAL A 250 -14.02 15.82 47.83
N ASN A 251 -14.94 16.00 48.78
CA ASN A 251 -15.94 17.06 48.78
C ASN A 251 -15.59 18.10 49.86
N GLY A 252 -15.97 19.36 49.69
CA GLY A 252 -15.77 20.39 50.71
C GLY A 252 -16.45 21.70 50.36
N GLU A 253 -16.07 22.77 51.05
CA GLU A 253 -16.55 24.13 50.78
C GLU A 253 -15.45 25.17 50.97
N VAL A 254 -15.43 26.20 50.12
CA VAL A 254 -14.55 27.37 50.20
C VAL A 254 -15.36 28.55 50.73
N ARG A 255 -14.88 29.21 51.80
CA ARG A 255 -15.55 30.36 52.42
C ARG A 255 -14.57 31.50 52.70
N ASN A 256 -15.03 32.75 52.66
CA ASN A 256 -14.27 33.86 53.24
C ASN A 256 -14.35 33.86 54.78
N LYS A 257 -13.59 34.76 55.40
CA LYS A 257 -13.53 34.94 56.87
C LYS A 257 -14.87 35.34 57.51
N GLN A 258 -15.83 35.81 56.71
CA GLN A 258 -17.18 36.17 57.12
C GLN A 258 -18.18 34.99 56.98
N GLY A 259 -17.73 33.85 56.43
CA GLY A 259 -18.54 32.64 56.23
C GLY A 259 -19.34 32.60 54.92
N THR A 260 -19.25 33.62 54.07
CA THR A 260 -19.83 33.59 52.71
C THR A 260 -19.09 32.55 51.88
N GLY A 261 -19.82 31.72 51.13
CA GLY A 261 -19.22 30.79 50.17
C GLY A 261 -18.61 31.53 48.98
N MET A 262 -17.44 31.10 48.54
CA MET A 262 -16.73 31.71 47.40
C MET A 262 -17.16 31.02 46.11
N ARG A 263 -17.80 31.73 45.18
CA ARG A 263 -18.26 31.18 43.89
C ARG A 263 -17.13 31.22 42.86
N GLY A 264 -16.95 30.14 42.10
CA GLY A 264 -15.94 30.13 41.03
C GLY A 264 -14.49 30.07 41.53
N ALA A 265 -14.26 29.73 42.80
CA ALA A 265 -12.92 29.49 43.33
C ALA A 265 -12.33 28.22 42.71
N HIS A 266 -11.10 28.30 42.21
CA HIS A 266 -10.37 27.16 41.68
C HIS A 266 -9.77 26.36 42.84
N VAL A 267 -10.15 25.10 42.99
CA VAL A 267 -9.76 24.23 44.11
C VAL A 267 -8.94 23.06 43.57
N VAL A 268 -7.71 22.90 44.03
CA VAL A 268 -6.75 21.99 43.39
C VAL A 268 -6.27 20.92 44.35
N ALA A 269 -6.25 19.66 43.90
CA ALA A 269 -5.63 18.55 44.61
C ALA A 269 -4.17 18.34 44.16
N VAL A 270 -3.28 18.23 45.15
CA VAL A 270 -1.86 17.90 44.97
C VAL A 270 -1.51 16.70 45.83
N ASP A 271 -0.85 15.69 45.26
CA ASP A 271 -0.32 14.56 46.03
C ASP A 271 0.67 15.05 47.09
N ALA A 272 0.41 14.78 48.38
CA ALA A 272 1.28 15.24 49.46
C ALA A 272 2.62 14.46 49.54
N ALA A 273 2.73 13.31 48.88
CA ALA A 273 3.95 12.52 48.84
C ALA A 273 4.86 12.88 47.65
N THR A 274 4.30 13.19 46.48
CA THR A 274 5.07 13.54 45.28
C THR A 274 5.03 15.00 44.88
N GLY A 275 4.11 15.81 45.40
CA GLY A 275 3.92 17.19 44.98
C GLY A 275 3.31 17.36 43.58
N LYS A 276 2.90 16.26 42.92
CA LYS A 276 2.27 16.30 41.59
C LYS A 276 0.84 16.83 41.70
N VAL A 277 0.44 17.71 40.78
CA VAL A 277 -0.95 18.15 40.60
C VAL A 277 -1.78 17.00 40.02
N LEU A 278 -2.95 16.75 40.61
CA LEU A 278 -3.78 15.59 40.27
C LEU A 278 -5.03 15.96 39.48
N THR A 279 -5.82 16.92 39.99
CA THR A 279 -7.11 17.34 39.44
C THR A 279 -7.54 18.65 40.11
N SER A 280 -8.28 19.46 39.38
CA SER A 280 -8.90 20.70 39.80
C SER A 280 -10.36 20.49 40.26
N ALA A 281 -11.01 21.57 40.64
CA ALA A 281 -12.43 21.71 40.82
C ALA A 281 -12.76 23.20 40.78
N VAL A 282 -14.01 23.55 40.47
CA VAL A 282 -14.49 24.93 40.63
C VAL A 282 -15.79 24.95 41.42
N THR A 283 -15.88 25.92 42.35
CA THR A 283 -16.97 25.96 43.33
C THR A 283 -18.32 26.44 42.77
N ASP A 284 -19.40 25.90 43.33
CA ASP A 284 -20.77 26.33 43.03
C ASP A 284 -21.10 27.72 43.61
N ASP A 285 -22.31 28.22 43.31
CA ASP A 285 -22.92 29.45 43.83
C ASP A 285 -22.98 29.56 45.37
N LYS A 286 -22.63 28.50 46.13
CA LYS A 286 -22.60 28.44 47.60
C LYS A 286 -21.22 28.13 48.17
N GLY A 287 -20.20 28.00 47.31
CA GLY A 287 -18.83 27.68 47.67
C GLY A 287 -18.50 26.19 47.81
N PHE A 288 -19.43 25.26 47.52
CA PHE A 288 -19.10 23.83 47.59
C PHE A 288 -18.14 23.42 46.46
N PHE A 289 -17.30 22.42 46.69
CA PHE A 289 -16.49 21.76 45.66
C PHE A 289 -16.56 20.23 45.77
N LYS A 290 -16.28 19.54 44.66
CA LYS A 290 -16.02 18.10 44.61
C LYS A 290 -14.87 17.83 43.64
N LEU A 291 -13.81 17.22 44.14
CA LEU A 291 -12.70 16.64 43.38
C LEU A 291 -13.03 15.16 43.09
N THR A 292 -12.67 14.66 41.90
CA THR A 292 -12.96 13.28 41.46
C THR A 292 -11.79 12.68 40.70
N GLY A 293 -11.73 11.34 40.56
CA GLY A 293 -10.64 10.68 39.82
C GLY A 293 -9.32 10.61 40.59
N LEU A 294 -9.34 10.89 41.90
CA LEU A 294 -8.17 10.84 42.77
C LEU A 294 -7.70 9.39 42.99
N THR A 295 -6.54 9.05 42.43
CA THR A 295 -5.93 7.71 42.53
C THR A 295 -5.15 7.48 43.83
N VAL A 296 -4.84 8.53 44.59
CA VAL A 296 -4.05 8.48 45.83
C VAL A 296 -4.83 9.03 47.04
N ARG A 297 -4.42 8.63 48.25
CA ARG A 297 -4.89 9.19 49.53
C ARG A 297 -3.75 9.91 50.22
N GLY A 298 -4.06 11.04 50.85
CA GLY A 298 -3.05 11.94 51.40
C GLY A 298 -2.71 13.03 50.40
N ILE A 299 -3.65 13.95 50.19
CA ILE A 299 -3.49 15.10 49.29
C ILE A 299 -3.43 16.40 50.08
N PHE A 300 -2.71 17.39 49.58
CA PHE A 300 -2.99 18.78 49.91
C PHE A 300 -4.14 19.29 49.02
N ILE A 301 -4.96 20.18 49.57
CA ILE A 301 -5.91 20.98 48.80
C ILE A 301 -5.61 22.46 49.07
N TYR A 302 -5.69 23.28 48.03
CA TYR A 302 -5.79 24.74 48.15
C TYR A 302 -6.94 25.27 47.29
N ALA A 303 -7.40 26.48 47.62
CA ALA A 303 -8.28 27.28 46.78
C ALA A 303 -7.57 28.55 46.33
N GLU A 304 -7.74 28.95 45.08
CA GLU A 304 -7.17 30.16 44.49
C GLU A 304 -8.20 30.92 43.63
N PRO A 305 -8.07 32.26 43.50
CA PRO A 305 -8.87 33.03 42.56
C PRO A 305 -8.47 32.67 41.12
N LEU A 306 -9.41 32.84 40.18
CA LEU A 306 -9.11 32.80 38.75
C LEU A 306 -8.66 34.20 38.28
N ASP A 307 -7.48 34.61 38.73
CA ASP A 307 -6.88 35.92 38.45
C ASP A 307 -5.64 35.87 37.53
N GLY A 308 -5.33 34.69 36.95
CA GLY A 308 -4.37 34.51 35.86
C GLY A 308 -3.68 33.13 35.87
N PRO A 309 -3.11 32.68 34.75
CA PRO A 309 -3.27 33.23 33.39
C PRO A 309 -4.67 32.95 32.80
N VAL A 310 -5.42 32.01 33.36
CA VAL A 310 -6.84 31.78 33.03
C VAL A 310 -7.71 32.62 33.95
N THR A 311 -8.69 33.32 33.38
CA THR A 311 -9.64 34.16 34.11
C THR A 311 -11.07 33.82 33.68
N LYS A 312 -12.05 34.53 34.26
CA LYS A 312 -13.48 34.36 33.95
C LYS A 312 -13.90 34.70 32.51
N SER A 313 -13.04 35.28 31.67
CA SER A 313 -13.36 35.49 30.24
C SER A 313 -13.03 34.27 29.37
N GLU A 314 -12.19 33.37 29.89
CA GLU A 314 -11.77 32.15 29.20
C GLU A 314 -12.66 30.95 29.57
N ILE A 315 -13.58 31.10 30.52
CA ILE A 315 -14.46 30.03 31.02
C ILE A 315 -15.92 30.46 31.16
N HIS A 316 -16.84 29.53 30.96
CA HIS A 316 -18.27 29.76 30.85
C HIS A 316 -18.99 29.74 32.21
N LEU A 317 -18.45 30.47 33.19
CA LEU A 317 -19.04 30.63 34.53
C LEU A 317 -19.77 31.98 34.68
N PRO A 318 -21.08 32.00 35.02
CA PRO A 318 -21.87 33.23 35.03
C PRO A 318 -21.36 34.35 35.95
N GLN A 319 -20.73 34.00 37.07
CA GLN A 319 -20.00 34.89 37.98
C GLN A 319 -18.86 34.10 38.64
N VAL A 320 -17.76 34.78 38.95
CA VAL A 320 -16.58 34.24 39.64
C VAL A 320 -16.09 35.29 40.65
N ASP A 321 -15.88 34.89 41.90
CA ASP A 321 -15.19 35.68 42.91
C ASP A 321 -13.68 35.58 42.71
N SER A 322 -13.01 36.68 42.35
CA SER A 322 -11.54 36.75 42.29
C SER A 322 -10.91 37.54 43.45
N ASN A 323 -11.72 38.03 44.39
CA ASN A 323 -11.27 38.91 45.48
C ASN A 323 -10.94 38.13 46.76
N PHE A 324 -10.01 37.18 46.68
CA PHE A 324 -9.42 36.46 47.82
C PHE A 324 -7.97 36.01 47.53
N GLY A 325 -7.22 35.60 48.56
CA GLY A 325 -5.84 35.11 48.41
C GLY A 325 -5.75 33.59 48.33
N THR A 326 -4.81 33.04 47.54
CA THR A 326 -4.58 31.59 47.43
C THR A 326 -4.31 30.98 48.80
N THR A 327 -5.09 29.98 49.18
CA THR A 327 -5.10 29.42 50.54
C THR A 327 -5.15 27.90 50.57
N PHE A 328 -4.17 27.26 51.21
CA PHE A 328 -4.17 25.83 51.52
C PHE A 328 -5.17 25.49 52.64
N TYR A 329 -5.76 24.30 52.57
CA TYR A 329 -6.47 23.70 53.68
C TYR A 329 -5.53 23.54 54.90
N GLY A 330 -5.99 23.95 56.08
CA GLY A 330 -5.15 24.09 57.29
C GLY A 330 -4.32 25.38 57.36
N GLY A 331 -4.24 26.16 56.28
CA GLY A 331 -3.58 27.46 56.20
C GLY A 331 -2.16 27.42 55.64
N ASN A 332 -1.76 28.49 54.95
CA ASN A 332 -0.53 28.58 54.12
C ASN A 332 0.81 28.36 54.82
N GLN A 333 0.84 28.38 56.15
CA GLN A 333 2.03 28.12 56.97
C GLN A 333 2.22 26.65 57.33
N ASN A 334 1.12 25.90 57.51
CA ASN A 334 1.14 24.47 57.83
C ASN A 334 -0.04 23.76 57.13
N PRO A 335 0.03 23.56 55.80
CA PRO A 335 -1.00 22.85 55.06
C PRO A 335 -1.29 21.47 55.65
N GLN A 336 -2.57 21.11 55.75
CA GLN A 336 -3.01 19.82 56.28
C GLN A 336 -3.27 18.82 55.16
N VAL A 337 -2.80 17.59 55.37
CA VAL A 337 -2.96 16.46 54.44
C VAL A 337 -4.32 15.79 54.66
N ILE A 338 -5.11 15.70 53.59
CA ILE A 338 -6.46 15.14 53.59
C ILE A 338 -6.42 13.68 53.10
N SER A 339 -7.04 12.79 53.88
CA SER A 339 -7.19 11.36 53.57
C SER A 339 -8.64 10.85 53.67
N SER A 340 -9.59 11.78 53.86
CA SER A 340 -11.03 11.56 53.92
C SER A 340 -11.74 12.10 52.67
N SER A 341 -12.88 11.51 52.30
CA SER A 341 -13.76 11.98 51.21
C SER A 341 -14.51 13.29 51.50
N ASN A 342 -14.26 13.88 52.67
CA ASN A 342 -14.70 15.20 53.08
C ASN A 342 -13.47 15.98 53.56
N ALA A 343 -13.23 17.15 52.95
CA ALA A 343 -12.24 18.14 53.34
C ALA A 343 -12.80 19.11 54.41
N GLY A 344 -14.12 19.29 54.47
CA GLY A 344 -14.74 20.34 55.29
C GLY A 344 -14.55 21.74 54.69
N THR A 345 -14.41 22.73 55.56
CA THR A 345 -14.33 24.15 55.17
C THR A 345 -12.88 24.61 54.99
N LEU A 346 -12.56 25.10 53.79
CA LEU A 346 -11.36 25.85 53.48
C LEU A 346 -11.70 27.35 53.58
N THR A 347 -11.23 28.01 54.63
CA THR A 347 -11.40 29.46 54.80
C THR A 347 -10.28 30.20 54.09
N VAL A 348 -10.59 31.02 53.08
CA VAL A 348 -9.59 31.76 52.30
C VAL A 348 -9.14 33.05 52.98
N ASP A 349 -7.87 33.42 52.71
CA ASP A 349 -7.29 34.71 53.10
C ASP A 349 -7.83 35.88 52.25
N ASP A 350 -7.63 37.10 52.74
CA ASP A 350 -8.06 38.32 52.04
C ASP A 350 -7.19 38.58 50.80
N ALA A 351 -7.77 39.20 49.77
CA ALA A 351 -7.08 39.48 48.50
C ALA A 351 -5.78 40.28 48.67
N HIS A 352 -4.76 39.96 47.87
CA HIS A 352 -3.45 40.60 47.93
C HIS A 352 -2.80 40.74 46.55
N SER A 353 -1.98 41.78 46.38
CA SER A 353 -1.30 42.13 45.12
C SER A 353 -0.13 41.21 44.73
N LEU A 354 -0.09 39.97 45.20
CA LEU A 354 0.93 38.97 44.86
C LEU A 354 0.31 37.96 43.91
N ASN A 355 0.76 37.92 42.65
CA ASN A 355 0.22 37.06 41.59
C ASN A 355 1.38 36.55 40.70
N LEU A 356 1.44 35.23 40.44
CA LEU A 356 2.41 34.57 39.57
C LEU A 356 1.79 34.27 38.19
N MET A 357 1.83 35.25 37.29
CA MET A 357 1.09 35.19 36.02
C MET A 357 1.60 34.14 35.02
N GLN A 358 2.92 33.96 34.87
CA GLN A 358 3.49 33.15 33.80
C GLN A 358 4.92 32.67 34.10
N ILE A 359 5.30 31.48 33.63
CA ILE A 359 6.70 31.04 33.55
C ILE A 359 7.11 30.58 32.13
N SER A 360 8.41 30.62 31.84
CA SER A 360 9.04 30.09 30.62
C SER A 360 10.45 29.54 30.90
N PRO A 361 10.84 28.36 30.39
CA PRO A 361 9.98 27.39 29.70
C PRO A 361 8.92 26.80 30.64
N GLN A 362 7.85 26.25 30.05
CA GLN A 362 6.77 25.57 30.79
C GLN A 362 7.12 24.11 31.12
N LYS A 363 8.17 23.57 30.49
CA LYS A 363 8.50 22.14 30.39
C LYS A 363 9.98 21.92 30.70
N ALA A 364 10.28 20.82 31.39
CA ALA A 364 11.65 20.42 31.73
C ALA A 364 11.83 18.90 31.68
N ASN A 365 13.08 18.45 31.58
CA ASN A 365 13.46 17.04 31.61
C ASN A 365 14.09 16.67 32.96
N PRO A 366 13.97 15.42 33.45
CA PRO A 366 14.72 14.95 34.62
C PRO A 366 16.23 15.15 34.45
N GLY A 367 16.90 15.68 35.47
CA GLY A 367 18.34 15.98 35.42
C GLY A 367 18.72 17.28 34.70
N GLN A 368 17.78 18.01 34.11
CA GLN A 368 18.06 19.25 33.38
C GLN A 368 18.46 20.39 34.32
N ILE A 369 19.38 21.24 33.87
CA ILE A 369 19.67 22.56 34.45
C ILE A 369 19.28 23.63 33.42
N PHE A 370 18.47 24.61 33.81
CA PHE A 370 18.03 25.68 32.90
C PHE A 370 17.71 26.99 33.63
N THR A 371 17.66 28.08 32.88
CA THR A 371 17.17 29.37 33.41
C THR A 371 15.65 29.39 33.31
N LEU A 372 14.98 29.37 34.46
CA LEU A 372 13.54 29.66 34.54
C LEU A 372 13.33 31.17 34.55
N TYR A 373 12.47 31.65 33.66
CA TYR A 373 11.95 33.01 33.64
C TYR A 373 10.52 33.00 34.20
N PHE A 374 10.14 33.99 35.00
CA PHE A 374 8.76 34.16 35.46
C PHE A 374 8.31 35.63 35.51
N MET A 375 7.03 35.88 35.23
CA MET A 375 6.37 37.17 35.48
C MET A 375 5.53 37.05 36.75
N ALA A 376 5.69 38.02 37.66
CA ALA A 376 4.92 38.07 38.89
C ALA A 376 4.72 39.52 39.36
N ASP A 377 3.48 39.85 39.70
CA ASP A 377 3.12 41.13 40.29
C ASP A 377 3.25 41.08 41.82
N GLY A 378 3.63 42.23 42.40
CA GLY A 378 3.94 42.38 43.83
C GLY A 378 5.19 41.66 44.33
N PHE A 379 5.82 40.80 43.52
CA PHE A 379 6.97 40.01 43.91
C PHE A 379 8.23 40.85 44.16
N ASN A 380 8.96 40.56 45.24
CA ASN A 380 10.25 41.17 45.55
C ASN A 380 11.31 40.10 45.90
N PRO A 381 12.31 39.84 45.03
CA PRO A 381 13.33 38.81 45.27
C PRO A 381 14.26 39.10 46.46
N SER A 382 14.15 40.26 47.10
CA SER A 382 14.90 40.63 48.32
C SER A 382 14.21 40.17 49.61
N THR A 383 12.91 39.83 49.56
CA THR A 383 12.10 39.50 50.75
C THR A 383 11.19 38.28 50.57
N MET A 384 11.04 37.77 49.36
CA MET A 384 10.08 36.71 48.99
C MET A 384 10.80 35.49 48.41
N SER A 385 10.24 34.29 48.64
CA SER A 385 10.75 33.03 48.09
C SER A 385 10.05 32.65 46.79
N LEU A 386 10.79 31.92 45.95
CA LEU A 386 10.24 31.06 44.90
C LEU A 386 10.38 29.61 45.39
N GLU A 387 9.30 28.85 45.27
CA GLU A 387 9.13 27.49 45.79
C GLU A 387 8.49 26.60 44.70
N PHE A 388 8.60 25.28 44.87
CA PHE A 388 7.98 24.29 43.99
C PHE A 388 7.26 23.25 44.86
N SER A 389 6.20 22.61 44.34
CA SER A 389 5.48 21.57 45.09
C SER A 389 6.31 20.29 45.31
N ASN A 390 7.40 20.07 44.56
CA ASN A 390 8.30 18.93 44.72
C ASN A 390 9.75 19.42 45.05
N PRO A 391 10.43 18.84 46.06
CA PRO A 391 11.78 19.26 46.48
C PRO A 391 12.90 18.84 45.52
N GLY A 392 12.58 18.12 44.44
CA GLY A 392 13.47 17.77 43.34
C GLY A 392 13.78 18.94 42.39
N PHE A 393 13.07 20.07 42.51
CA PHE A 393 13.46 21.33 41.88
C PHE A 393 14.33 22.14 42.86
N GLN A 394 15.52 22.56 42.44
CA GLN A 394 16.44 23.33 43.28
C GLN A 394 16.87 24.62 42.60
N ILE A 395 16.84 25.72 43.37
CA ILE A 395 17.32 27.04 42.94
C ILE A 395 18.85 27.10 43.12
N LEU A 396 19.57 27.37 42.04
CA LEU A 396 21.04 27.36 41.98
C LEU A 396 21.68 28.75 42.06
N GLY A 397 20.89 29.81 42.21
CA GLY A 397 21.42 31.18 42.24
C GLY A 397 20.36 32.22 42.61
N PRO A 398 20.76 33.51 42.71
CA PRO A 398 19.84 34.59 43.05
C PRO A 398 18.79 34.81 41.95
N ILE A 399 17.57 35.11 42.37
CA ILE A 399 16.52 35.59 41.47
C ILE A 399 16.89 37.03 41.04
N THR A 400 16.92 37.30 39.74
CA THR A 400 17.30 38.60 39.17
C THR A 400 16.23 39.09 38.20
N GLN A 401 16.03 40.40 38.07
CA GLN A 401 15.06 40.96 37.13
C GLN A 401 15.74 41.32 35.79
N ALA A 402 15.06 41.07 34.67
CA ALA A 402 15.49 41.42 33.32
C ALA A 402 14.25 41.62 32.42
N ASN A 403 14.14 42.78 31.77
CA ASN A 403 13.11 43.09 30.76
C ASN A 403 11.66 42.82 31.22
N GLY A 404 11.32 43.15 32.46
CA GLY A 404 9.99 42.92 33.05
C GLY A 404 9.76 41.52 33.62
N TRP A 405 10.63 40.55 33.30
CA TRP A 405 10.62 39.21 33.86
C TRP A 405 11.59 39.11 35.05
N TYR A 406 11.32 38.20 35.98
CA TYR A 406 12.31 37.62 36.86
C TYR A 406 12.96 36.40 36.18
N LYS A 407 14.20 36.10 36.52
CA LYS A 407 14.92 34.91 36.07
C LYS A 407 15.78 34.31 37.18
N VAL A 408 15.91 32.98 37.15
CA VAL A 408 16.68 32.21 38.13
C VAL A 408 17.18 30.92 37.48
N LEU A 409 18.38 30.45 37.86
CA LEU A 409 18.89 29.16 37.41
C LEU A 409 18.32 28.06 38.31
N ILE A 410 17.70 27.03 37.73
CA ILE A 410 17.19 25.88 38.47
C ILE A 410 17.73 24.56 37.93
N SER A 411 17.82 23.56 38.79
CA SER A 411 18.03 22.16 38.43
C SER A 411 16.82 21.30 38.77
N VAL A 412 16.59 20.29 37.94
CA VAL A 412 15.59 19.24 38.12
C VAL A 412 16.31 17.95 38.50
N SER A 413 15.87 17.25 39.55
CA SER A 413 16.42 15.94 39.89
C SER A 413 16.26 14.94 38.74
N SER A 414 17.26 14.09 38.52
CA SER A 414 17.14 12.95 37.59
C SER A 414 16.21 11.85 38.12
N SER A 415 15.79 11.94 39.39
CA SER A 415 14.87 11.02 40.05
C SER A 415 13.47 11.62 40.29
N ILE A 416 13.14 12.76 39.70
CA ILE A 416 11.77 13.29 39.76
C ILE A 416 10.89 12.47 38.80
N ASN A 417 9.62 12.26 39.17
CA ASN A 417 8.67 11.60 38.28
C ASN A 417 8.19 12.59 37.20
N PRO A 418 7.83 12.12 35.99
CA PRO A 418 7.07 12.92 35.04
C PRO A 418 5.71 13.35 35.59
N GLY A 419 5.25 14.54 35.21
CA GLY A 419 3.97 15.10 35.64
C GLY A 419 4.00 16.61 35.87
N LEU A 420 2.85 17.14 36.31
CA LEU A 420 2.61 18.56 36.50
C LEU A 420 2.97 18.98 37.93
N TYR A 421 3.70 20.09 38.05
CA TYR A 421 4.16 20.64 39.32
C TYR A 421 3.84 22.12 39.45
N ASN A 422 3.48 22.52 40.67
CA ASN A 422 3.21 23.92 40.99
C ASN A 422 4.51 24.70 41.15
N VAL A 423 4.52 25.90 40.57
CA VAL A 423 5.48 26.94 40.92
C VAL A 423 4.78 27.93 41.85
N ILE A 424 5.45 28.31 42.93
CA ILE A 424 4.85 29.04 44.06
C ILE A 424 5.73 30.24 44.37
N ILE A 425 5.14 31.42 44.55
CA ILE A 425 5.81 32.57 45.19
C ILE A 425 5.19 32.85 46.55
N ARG A 426 6.02 33.19 47.55
CA ARG A 426 5.59 33.36 48.94
C ARG A 426 6.16 34.63 49.57
N ASP A 427 5.30 35.32 50.31
CA ASP A 427 5.61 36.43 51.21
C ASP A 427 4.95 36.20 52.58
N GLY A 428 5.68 35.54 53.48
CA GLY A 428 5.13 35.10 54.77
C GLY A 428 3.99 34.09 54.59
N SER A 429 2.77 34.46 55.01
CA SER A 429 1.55 33.66 54.78
C SER A 429 0.87 33.92 53.43
N ARG A 430 1.24 34.99 52.71
CA ARG A 430 0.72 35.29 51.37
C ARG A 430 1.42 34.38 50.37
N ILE A 431 0.66 33.76 49.47
CA ILE A 431 1.20 32.95 48.37
C ILE A 431 0.43 33.24 47.09
N SER A 432 1.09 33.03 45.96
CA SER A 432 0.42 32.81 44.68
C SER A 432 1.05 31.58 44.04
N ILE A 433 0.21 30.80 43.36
CA ILE A 433 0.57 29.52 42.76
C ILE A 433 0.25 29.61 41.27
N LEU A 434 1.18 29.18 40.43
CA LEU A 434 0.88 28.87 39.04
C LEU A 434 0.58 27.37 38.95
N THR A 435 -0.70 27.03 38.96
CA THR A 435 -1.17 25.65 39.06
C THR A 435 -0.73 24.81 37.86
N GLY A 436 -0.01 23.73 38.13
CA GLY A 436 0.64 22.89 37.11
C GLY A 436 1.63 23.66 36.24
N GLY A 437 2.15 24.80 36.72
CA GLY A 437 2.88 25.77 35.91
C GLY A 437 4.17 25.27 35.28
N LEU A 438 4.80 24.24 35.85
CA LEU A 438 5.98 23.57 35.33
C LEU A 438 5.74 22.06 35.20
N GLU A 439 5.88 21.57 33.97
CA GLU A 439 5.75 20.16 33.61
C GLU A 439 7.12 19.48 33.57
N VAL A 440 7.22 18.26 34.13
CA VAL A 440 8.35 17.36 33.86
C VAL A 440 7.92 16.31 32.86
N LEU A 441 8.64 16.26 31.75
CA LEU A 441 8.43 15.32 30.65
C LEU A 441 8.98 13.93 31.01
N SER A 442 8.37 12.89 30.46
CA SER A 442 9.03 11.59 30.32
C SER A 442 10.29 11.75 29.46
N PRO A 443 11.35 10.97 29.68
CA PRO A 443 12.42 10.83 28.70
C PRO A 443 11.83 10.41 27.34
N PRO A 444 12.29 10.96 26.21
CA PRO A 444 11.82 10.54 24.91
C PRO A 444 12.17 9.08 24.64
N PRO A 445 11.37 8.38 23.80
CA PRO A 445 11.75 7.06 23.31
C PRO A 445 13.06 7.12 22.52
N THR A 446 13.64 5.97 22.20
CA THR A 446 14.78 5.88 21.29
C THR A 446 14.60 4.71 20.33
N ILE A 447 15.12 4.84 19.09
CA ILE A 447 15.16 3.72 18.14
C ILE A 447 16.61 3.24 18.02
N ALA A 448 16.86 1.99 18.38
CA ALA A 448 18.17 1.34 18.23
C ALA A 448 18.27 0.58 16.90
N THR A 449 17.22 -0.13 16.48
CA THR A 449 17.18 -0.83 15.18
C THR A 449 15.78 -0.93 14.60
N VAL A 450 15.70 -0.88 13.26
CA VAL A 450 14.52 -1.24 12.46
C VAL A 450 14.85 -2.54 11.73
N SER A 451 14.04 -3.60 11.90
CA SER A 451 14.36 -4.93 11.35
C SER A 451 13.13 -5.68 10.83
N PRO A 452 13.05 -5.99 9.52
CA PRO A 452 13.94 -5.58 8.44
C PRO A 452 14.06 -4.04 8.30
N SER A 453 15.20 -3.54 7.83
CA SER A 453 15.41 -2.11 7.54
C SER A 453 15.00 -1.70 6.12
N GLN A 454 14.38 -2.60 5.36
CA GLN A 454 13.88 -2.37 4.01
C GLN A 454 12.62 -3.20 3.74
N GLY A 455 11.76 -2.70 2.84
CA GLY A 455 10.45 -3.29 2.53
C GLY A 455 9.97 -3.02 1.12
N SER A 456 8.83 -3.60 0.75
CA SER A 456 8.16 -3.38 -0.52
C SER A 456 7.54 -1.99 -0.61
N LYS A 457 7.69 -1.29 -1.75
CA LYS A 457 6.94 -0.06 -2.07
C LYS A 457 5.41 -0.19 -1.93
N ALA A 458 4.87 -1.41 -2.00
CA ALA A 458 3.44 -1.67 -1.82
C ALA A 458 2.99 -1.64 -0.34
N GLY A 459 3.92 -1.57 0.61
CA GLY A 459 3.65 -1.76 2.03
C GLY A 459 3.36 -3.23 2.37
N GLY A 460 2.89 -3.45 3.60
CA GLY A 460 2.49 -4.78 4.10
C GLY A 460 3.62 -5.62 4.70
N ASP A 461 4.86 -5.11 4.77
CA ASP A 461 5.97 -5.80 5.42
C ASP A 461 5.82 -5.69 6.95
N SER A 462 6.01 -6.81 7.66
CA SER A 462 6.01 -6.82 9.13
C SER A 462 7.42 -6.52 9.66
N ILE A 463 7.53 -5.45 10.44
CA ILE A 463 8.79 -4.88 10.94
C ILE A 463 8.79 -4.91 12.47
N THR A 464 9.93 -5.26 13.05
CA THR A 464 10.21 -5.08 14.49
C THR A 464 11.06 -3.83 14.69
N LEU A 465 10.61 -2.96 15.58
CA LEU A 465 11.33 -1.78 16.06
C LEU A 465 11.88 -2.09 17.46
N ALA A 466 13.20 -2.03 17.62
CA ALA A 466 13.84 -2.20 18.93
C ALA A 466 14.49 -0.89 19.38
N GLY A 467 14.46 -0.63 20.68
CA GLY A 467 14.83 0.67 21.26
C GLY A 467 14.67 0.68 22.76
N ASP A 468 14.30 1.82 23.32
CA ASP A 468 13.91 1.98 24.73
C ASP A 468 12.89 3.12 24.90
N GLY A 469 12.20 3.15 26.04
CA GLY A 469 11.22 4.18 26.37
C GLY A 469 9.90 4.12 25.60
N PHE A 470 9.60 3.03 24.89
CA PHE A 470 8.30 2.85 24.20
C PHE A 470 7.15 2.66 25.20
N GLN A 471 5.94 3.05 24.81
CA GLN A 471 4.74 2.97 25.65
C GLN A 471 3.59 2.20 24.98
N SER A 472 2.65 1.68 25.78
CA SER A 472 1.46 1.00 25.26
C SER A 472 0.53 2.01 24.58
N GLY A 473 0.23 1.80 23.31
CA GLY A 473 -0.46 2.79 22.47
C GLY A 473 0.48 3.71 21.69
N ALA A 474 1.80 3.53 21.78
CA ALA A 474 2.75 4.22 20.92
C ALA A 474 2.55 3.89 19.44
N GLN A 475 3.02 4.80 18.59
CA GLN A 475 2.73 4.90 17.17
C GLN A 475 4.00 5.02 16.36
N ILE A 476 3.93 4.70 15.07
CA ILE A 476 5.08 4.73 14.16
C ILE A 476 4.69 5.37 12.83
N MET A 477 5.49 6.32 12.34
CA MET A 477 5.45 6.85 10.96
C MET A 477 6.67 6.32 10.18
N VAL A 478 6.49 6.03 8.89
CA VAL A 478 7.51 5.44 8.00
C VAL A 478 7.58 6.27 6.72
N GLY A 479 8.49 7.24 6.70
CA GLY A 479 8.26 8.49 5.98
C GLY A 479 7.20 9.29 6.73
N ASP A 480 6.28 9.88 5.97
CA ASP A 480 5.25 10.78 6.50
C ASP A 480 3.88 10.08 6.67
N GLN A 481 3.82 8.80 6.30
CA GLN A 481 2.64 7.95 6.43
C GLN A 481 2.73 7.09 7.71
N LEU A 482 1.61 6.94 8.42
CA LEU A 482 1.52 6.10 9.63
C LEU A 482 1.56 4.59 9.29
N ALA A 483 2.20 3.84 10.17
CA ALA A 483 2.19 2.38 10.16
C ALA A 483 0.87 1.82 10.69
N THR A 484 0.53 0.62 10.22
CA THR A 484 -0.65 -0.14 10.67
C THR A 484 -0.23 -1.30 11.58
N ASN A 485 -1.19 -1.89 12.30
CA ASN A 485 -0.95 -3.03 13.22
C ASN A 485 0.19 -2.78 14.21
N VAL A 486 0.26 -1.58 14.83
CA VAL A 486 1.31 -1.26 15.81
C VAL A 486 1.02 -2.03 17.11
N ILE A 487 1.91 -2.95 17.46
CA ILE A 487 1.81 -3.84 18.61
C ILE A 487 2.91 -3.47 19.61
N PHE A 488 2.51 -3.01 20.79
CA PHE A 488 3.39 -2.86 21.94
C PHE A 488 3.71 -4.23 22.54
N VAL A 489 4.97 -4.65 22.48
CA VAL A 489 5.44 -5.91 23.08
C VAL A 489 6.01 -5.64 24.48
N ASN A 490 6.81 -4.58 24.62
CA ASN A 490 7.33 -4.04 25.88
C ASN A 490 8.03 -2.68 25.60
N GLY A 491 8.55 -2.02 26.64
CA GLY A 491 9.21 -0.72 26.54
C GLY A 491 10.46 -0.64 25.64
N GLN A 492 11.04 -1.78 25.22
CA GLN A 492 12.13 -1.87 24.25
C GLN A 492 11.71 -2.44 22.88
N THR A 493 10.45 -2.82 22.67
CA THR A 493 10.01 -3.50 21.43
C THR A 493 8.59 -3.15 21.00
N LEU A 494 8.48 -2.58 19.80
CA LEU A 494 7.25 -2.42 19.03
C LEU A 494 7.32 -3.31 17.78
N GLN A 495 6.19 -3.78 17.29
CA GLN A 495 6.05 -4.38 15.96
C GLN A 495 5.03 -3.59 15.15
N PHE A 496 5.18 -3.52 13.83
CA PHE A 496 4.26 -2.80 12.95
C PHE A 496 4.21 -3.38 11.53
N THR A 497 3.27 -2.90 10.73
CA THR A 497 3.14 -3.18 9.29
C THR A 497 3.37 -1.90 8.47
N THR A 498 4.23 -1.95 7.45
CA THR A 498 4.56 -0.78 6.62
C THR A 498 3.36 -0.24 5.83
N PRO A 499 3.18 1.08 5.74
CA PRO A 499 2.28 1.68 4.76
C PRO A 499 2.86 1.54 3.34
N ALA A 500 2.03 1.82 2.33
CA ALA A 500 2.51 1.88 0.94
C ALA A 500 3.31 3.17 0.70
N ASN A 501 4.38 3.10 -0.09
CA ASN A 501 5.16 4.27 -0.49
C ASN A 501 5.61 4.13 -1.96
N SER A 502 4.91 4.81 -2.86
CA SER A 502 5.11 4.72 -4.32
C SER A 502 6.42 5.38 -4.79
N ALA A 503 6.82 6.49 -4.15
CA ALA A 503 8.09 7.17 -4.40
C ALA A 503 9.29 6.26 -4.06
N GLY A 504 9.24 5.62 -2.89
CA GLY A 504 10.24 4.71 -2.36
C GLY A 504 11.61 5.35 -2.11
N GLY A 505 12.63 4.51 -1.89
CA GLY A 505 13.93 4.95 -1.38
C GLY A 505 13.98 4.99 0.14
N SER A 506 15.02 5.59 0.71
CA SER A 506 15.20 5.69 2.15
C SER A 506 14.34 6.80 2.76
N VAL A 507 13.71 6.49 3.89
CA VAL A 507 12.79 7.37 4.62
C VAL A 507 13.09 7.33 6.12
N ARG A 508 12.63 8.36 6.84
CA ARG A 508 12.67 8.38 8.31
C ARG A 508 11.76 7.30 8.92
N VAL A 509 12.09 6.84 10.11
CA VAL A 509 11.15 6.10 10.97
C VAL A 509 11.00 6.90 12.26
N MET A 510 9.79 7.36 12.54
CA MET A 510 9.50 8.13 13.75
C MET A 510 8.58 7.33 14.66
N VAL A 511 8.95 7.18 15.94
CA VAL A 511 8.08 6.64 16.98
C VAL A 511 7.52 7.79 17.82
N ILE A 512 6.23 7.71 18.17
CA ILE A 512 5.51 8.70 18.98
C ILE A 512 4.81 7.96 20.12
N ASN A 513 5.10 8.29 21.37
CA ASN A 513 4.41 7.75 22.54
C ASN A 513 3.07 8.48 22.79
N PRO A 514 2.12 7.88 23.55
CA PRO A 514 0.88 8.53 23.96
C PRO A 514 1.08 9.80 24.80
N ASP A 515 2.23 9.95 25.46
CA ASP A 515 2.63 11.17 26.18
C ASP A 515 3.25 12.26 25.28
N GLY A 516 3.08 12.15 23.95
CA GLY A 516 3.59 13.12 22.98
C GLY A 516 5.11 13.12 22.81
N GLN A 517 5.87 12.33 23.57
CA GLN A 517 7.30 12.17 23.35
C GLN A 517 7.56 11.38 22.07
N PHE A 518 8.57 11.77 21.30
CA PHE A 518 8.88 11.12 20.02
C PHE A 518 10.39 10.97 19.79
N TYR A 519 10.73 10.08 18.85
CA TYR A 519 12.09 9.93 18.34
C TYR A 519 12.07 9.66 16.84
N ASN A 520 12.86 10.43 16.09
CA ASN A 520 12.99 10.33 14.65
C ASN A 520 14.35 9.71 14.27
N LEU A 521 14.32 8.55 13.61
CA LEU A 521 15.48 7.90 13.01
C LEU A 521 15.51 8.19 11.50
N ASP A 522 16.32 9.17 11.09
CA ASP A 522 16.52 9.51 9.68
C ASP A 522 17.09 8.34 8.88
N ASN A 523 16.51 8.07 7.71
CA ASN A 523 16.85 6.92 6.84
C ASN A 523 16.68 5.54 7.53
N GLY A 524 15.90 5.44 8.61
CA GLY A 524 15.66 4.20 9.35
C GLY A 524 15.02 3.07 8.55
N PHE A 525 14.38 3.36 7.40
CA PHE A 525 13.78 2.35 6.53
C PHE A 525 13.99 2.65 5.05
N THR A 526 14.05 1.63 4.19
CA THR A 526 14.20 1.80 2.74
C THR A 526 13.16 1.00 1.93
N TYR A 527 12.29 1.72 1.22
CA TYR A 527 11.28 1.13 0.34
C TYR A 527 11.87 0.76 -1.03
N VAL A 528 12.06 -0.55 -1.25
CA VAL A 528 12.58 -1.18 -2.47
C VAL A 528 11.47 -1.80 -3.32
N ALA A 529 11.81 -2.27 -4.51
CA ALA A 529 10.87 -2.99 -5.36
C ALA A 529 10.46 -4.33 -4.73
N GLY A 530 9.15 -4.57 -4.59
CA GLY A 530 8.62 -5.86 -4.19
C GLY A 530 8.89 -6.97 -5.21
N PRO A 531 8.44 -8.22 -4.96
CA PRO A 531 8.77 -9.35 -5.80
C PRO A 531 8.19 -9.21 -7.23
N PRO A 532 8.96 -9.56 -8.27
CA PRO A 532 8.48 -9.57 -9.65
C PRO A 532 7.35 -10.60 -9.79
N GLN A 533 6.38 -10.32 -10.65
CA GLN A 533 5.27 -11.24 -10.97
C GLN A 533 5.41 -11.71 -12.42
N VAL A 534 5.15 -12.98 -12.70
CA VAL A 534 5.26 -13.55 -14.06
C VAL A 534 3.96 -14.21 -14.48
N ASN A 535 3.44 -13.76 -15.62
CA ASN A 535 2.24 -14.28 -16.28
C ASN A 535 2.57 -15.36 -17.32
N SER A 536 3.73 -15.25 -17.99
CA SER A 536 4.18 -16.25 -18.97
C SER A 536 5.69 -16.20 -19.22
N ILE A 537 6.24 -17.34 -19.65
CA ILE A 537 7.58 -17.52 -20.21
C ILE A 537 7.39 -18.14 -21.59
N SER A 538 8.05 -17.61 -22.63
CA SER A 538 7.97 -18.17 -23.99
C SER A 538 9.25 -17.91 -24.81
N PRO A 539 9.87 -18.94 -25.44
CA PRO A 539 9.54 -20.35 -25.31
C PRO A 539 9.88 -20.90 -23.90
N GLN A 540 9.26 -22.02 -23.53
CA GLN A 540 9.57 -22.75 -22.29
C GLN A 540 10.60 -23.88 -22.49
N GLU A 541 11.15 -24.01 -23.69
CA GLU A 541 12.18 -24.99 -24.06
C GLU A 541 13.25 -24.34 -24.95
N GLY A 542 14.46 -24.88 -24.95
CA GLY A 542 15.52 -24.47 -25.87
C GLY A 542 16.84 -25.24 -25.70
N SER A 543 17.77 -24.99 -26.62
CA SER A 543 19.02 -25.75 -26.78
C SER A 543 19.91 -25.72 -25.52
N THR A 544 20.46 -26.88 -25.18
CA THR A 544 21.54 -27.05 -24.18
C THR A 544 22.77 -26.16 -24.43
N THR A 545 23.01 -25.72 -25.67
CA THR A 545 24.06 -24.76 -26.02
C THR A 545 23.83 -23.35 -25.47
N GLY A 546 22.60 -23.01 -25.05
CA GLY A 546 22.20 -21.67 -24.64
C GLY A 546 22.14 -20.67 -25.80
N GLY A 547 21.54 -19.51 -25.53
CA GLY A 547 21.30 -18.45 -26.52
C GLY A 547 19.86 -18.38 -27.03
N THR A 548 18.94 -19.18 -26.46
CA THR A 548 17.50 -19.14 -26.73
C THR A 548 16.93 -17.80 -26.24
N GLN A 549 16.32 -17.02 -27.14
CA GLN A 549 15.69 -15.76 -26.77
C GLN A 549 14.32 -16.00 -26.11
N ILE A 550 14.27 -15.81 -24.79
CA ILE A 550 13.09 -15.99 -23.94
C ILE A 550 12.43 -14.64 -23.69
N THR A 551 11.13 -14.56 -23.96
CA THR A 551 10.27 -13.45 -23.53
C THR A 551 9.51 -13.87 -22.28
N ILE A 552 9.66 -13.09 -21.21
CA ILE A 552 8.90 -13.21 -19.96
C ILE A 552 7.92 -12.03 -19.89
N THR A 553 6.65 -12.28 -19.62
CA THR A 553 5.63 -11.23 -19.39
C THR A 553 5.11 -11.29 -17.97
N GLY A 554 4.70 -10.15 -17.41
CA GLY A 554 4.42 -10.06 -15.98
C GLY A 554 4.17 -8.63 -15.49
N SER A 555 4.58 -8.35 -14.26
CA SER A 555 4.60 -7.01 -13.67
C SER A 555 5.71 -6.88 -12.61
N ASN A 556 5.94 -5.66 -12.13
CA ASN A 556 6.98 -5.32 -11.15
C ASN A 556 8.41 -5.67 -11.60
N PHE A 557 8.70 -5.70 -12.90
CA PHE A 557 10.10 -5.83 -13.37
C PHE A 557 10.78 -4.46 -13.28
N VAL A 558 11.91 -4.36 -12.57
CA VAL A 558 12.59 -3.08 -12.28
C VAL A 558 14.00 -3.05 -12.85
N SER A 559 14.50 -1.87 -13.24
CA SER A 559 15.87 -1.71 -13.75
C SER A 559 16.90 -2.27 -12.76
N GLY A 560 17.79 -3.16 -13.21
CA GLY A 560 18.70 -3.92 -12.35
C GLY A 560 18.15 -5.26 -11.85
N ILE A 561 16.94 -5.68 -12.27
CA ILE A 561 16.47 -7.06 -12.11
C ILE A 561 17.47 -8.05 -12.72
N THR A 562 17.66 -9.19 -12.03
CA THR A 562 18.45 -10.32 -12.52
C THR A 562 17.55 -11.50 -12.80
N VAL A 563 17.92 -12.31 -13.80
CA VAL A 563 17.23 -13.56 -14.13
C VAL A 563 18.26 -14.67 -14.13
N THR A 564 17.96 -15.79 -13.46
CA THR A 564 18.76 -17.01 -13.54
C THR A 564 17.91 -18.18 -14.03
N ILE A 565 18.55 -19.12 -14.72
CA ILE A 565 17.97 -20.39 -15.14
C ILE A 565 18.92 -21.50 -14.68
N GLY A 566 18.43 -22.43 -13.86
CA GLY A 566 19.28 -23.48 -13.25
C GLY A 566 20.44 -22.89 -12.42
N GLY A 567 20.22 -21.73 -11.78
CA GLY A 567 21.23 -21.01 -11.00
C GLY A 567 22.29 -20.24 -11.82
N LYS A 568 22.20 -20.22 -13.15
CA LYS A 568 23.10 -19.43 -14.03
C LYS A 568 22.41 -18.16 -14.52
N ASN A 569 23.12 -17.03 -14.56
CA ASN A 569 22.60 -15.76 -15.08
C ASN A 569 22.19 -15.87 -16.56
N ALA A 570 20.97 -15.44 -16.88
CA ALA A 570 20.51 -15.21 -18.24
C ALA A 570 20.89 -13.79 -18.71
N ASN A 571 21.18 -13.63 -20.00
CA ASN A 571 21.61 -12.34 -20.56
C ASN A 571 20.38 -11.49 -20.93
N ILE A 572 20.09 -10.42 -20.19
CA ILE A 572 18.92 -9.56 -20.46
C ILE A 572 19.19 -8.66 -21.68
N LEU A 573 18.32 -8.76 -22.68
CA LEU A 573 18.38 -7.99 -23.93
C LEU A 573 17.50 -6.74 -23.90
N SER A 574 16.33 -6.82 -23.27
CA SER A 574 15.42 -5.67 -23.09
C SER A 574 14.54 -5.84 -21.85
N LEU A 575 14.06 -4.72 -21.34
CA LEU A 575 13.34 -4.63 -20.07
C LEU A 575 12.32 -3.48 -20.11
N SER A 576 11.09 -3.77 -19.68
CA SER A 576 10.05 -2.83 -19.30
C SER A 576 9.38 -3.33 -18.01
N SER A 577 8.49 -2.54 -17.42
CA SER A 577 7.80 -2.92 -16.16
C SER A 577 6.92 -4.16 -16.23
N SER A 578 6.59 -4.64 -17.44
CA SER A 578 5.70 -5.78 -17.70
C SER A 578 6.24 -6.81 -18.70
N GLN A 579 7.41 -6.57 -19.32
CA GLN A 579 8.06 -7.50 -20.22
C GLN A 579 9.58 -7.48 -20.05
N LEU A 580 10.19 -8.66 -20.00
CA LEU A 580 11.64 -8.86 -19.97
C LEU A 580 12.01 -9.84 -21.08
N VAL A 581 13.00 -9.50 -21.89
CA VAL A 581 13.58 -10.40 -22.90
C VAL A 581 15.00 -10.74 -22.50
N CYS A 582 15.33 -12.02 -22.45
CA CYS A 582 16.67 -12.50 -22.10
C CYS A 582 17.09 -13.70 -22.93
N GLU A 583 18.37 -14.08 -22.87
CA GLU A 583 18.91 -15.27 -23.52
C GLU A 583 19.27 -16.34 -22.49
N SER A 584 18.89 -17.58 -22.76
CA SER A 584 19.24 -18.72 -21.91
C SER A 584 20.76 -18.88 -21.78
N PRO A 585 21.31 -19.10 -20.57
CA PRO A 585 22.70 -19.53 -20.42
C PRO A 585 22.88 -20.95 -20.98
N SER A 586 24.12 -21.40 -21.19
CA SER A 586 24.39 -22.78 -21.60
C SER A 586 24.22 -23.77 -20.43
N SER A 587 23.64 -24.94 -20.70
CA SER A 587 23.47 -26.02 -19.72
C SER A 587 23.76 -27.38 -20.34
N LEU A 588 24.69 -28.13 -19.75
CA LEU A 588 24.90 -29.54 -20.10
C LEU A 588 23.80 -30.42 -19.48
N THR A 589 23.19 -29.99 -18.37
CA THR A 589 22.04 -30.62 -17.73
C THR A 589 20.80 -30.43 -18.58
N GLU A 590 20.16 -31.54 -18.94
CA GLU A 590 18.91 -31.59 -19.71
C GLU A 590 17.68 -31.58 -18.78
N GLY A 591 16.52 -31.29 -19.36
CA GLY A 591 15.24 -31.29 -18.66
C GLY A 591 14.90 -29.94 -18.02
N PRO A 592 13.83 -29.89 -17.19
CA PRO A 592 13.34 -28.66 -16.59
C PRO A 592 14.36 -28.08 -15.61
N GLN A 593 14.46 -26.76 -15.59
CA GLN A 593 15.28 -25.96 -14.69
C GLN A 593 14.45 -24.78 -14.16
N ASP A 594 14.69 -24.43 -12.91
CA ASP A 594 14.00 -23.32 -12.24
C ASP A 594 14.44 -21.98 -12.86
N VAL A 595 13.47 -21.09 -13.06
CA VAL A 595 13.71 -19.72 -13.50
C VAL A 595 13.49 -18.81 -12.30
N VAL A 596 14.53 -18.08 -11.87
CA VAL A 596 14.45 -17.16 -10.72
C VAL A 596 14.65 -15.73 -11.19
N LEU A 597 13.68 -14.86 -10.91
CA LEU A 597 13.76 -13.42 -11.16
C LEU A 597 13.96 -12.71 -9.82
N THR A 598 14.99 -11.87 -9.69
CA THR A 598 15.30 -11.13 -8.46
C THR A 598 15.44 -9.65 -8.74
N ASN A 599 14.57 -8.84 -8.11
CA ASN A 599 14.60 -7.39 -8.20
C ASN A 599 15.71 -6.76 -7.32
N PRO A 600 16.14 -5.52 -7.61
CA PRO A 600 16.95 -4.74 -6.67
C PRO A 600 16.26 -4.63 -5.31
N GLY A 601 17.03 -4.88 -4.24
CA GLY A 601 16.49 -5.05 -2.87
C GLY A 601 16.31 -6.52 -2.46
N GLY A 602 16.47 -7.48 -3.38
CA GLY A 602 16.55 -8.91 -3.07
C GLY A 602 15.23 -9.68 -3.11
N TYR A 603 14.09 -9.01 -3.26
CA TYR A 603 12.81 -9.68 -3.48
C TYR A 603 12.81 -10.46 -4.79
N SER A 604 12.46 -11.74 -4.73
CA SER A 604 12.55 -12.67 -5.86
C SER A 604 11.30 -13.52 -6.04
N LEU A 605 11.15 -14.07 -7.25
CA LEU A 605 10.18 -15.09 -7.62
C LEU A 605 10.92 -16.27 -8.25
N THR A 606 10.75 -17.46 -7.69
CA THR A 606 11.18 -18.73 -8.28
C THR A 606 10.00 -19.36 -9.02
N ILE A 607 10.25 -19.82 -10.24
CA ILE A 607 9.30 -20.53 -11.11
C ILE A 607 9.87 -21.94 -11.33
N PRO A 608 9.43 -22.95 -10.54
CA PRO A 608 9.98 -24.30 -10.61
C PRO A 608 9.82 -24.92 -12.00
N GLY A 609 10.92 -25.41 -12.57
CA GLY A 609 10.95 -25.98 -13.92
C GLY A 609 10.54 -25.04 -15.06
N GLY A 610 10.58 -23.72 -14.85
CA GLY A 610 10.06 -22.71 -15.78
C GLY A 610 10.69 -22.68 -17.19
N PHE A 611 11.85 -23.31 -17.38
CA PHE A 611 12.49 -23.49 -18.70
C PHE A 611 13.15 -24.86 -18.82
N THR A 612 13.02 -25.51 -19.97
CA THR A 612 13.51 -26.89 -20.23
C THR A 612 14.66 -26.88 -21.23
N TYR A 613 15.83 -27.38 -20.81
CA TYR A 613 16.95 -27.57 -21.73
C TYR A 613 16.81 -28.89 -22.50
N ILE A 614 16.86 -28.80 -23.83
CA ILE A 614 16.75 -29.94 -24.74
C ILE A 614 18.00 -30.12 -25.61
N PRO A 615 18.44 -31.36 -25.87
CA PRO A 615 19.45 -31.66 -26.88
C PRO A 615 18.87 -31.44 -28.30
N PRO A 616 19.73 -31.37 -29.34
CA PRO A 616 19.25 -31.32 -30.72
C PRO A 616 18.48 -32.60 -31.08
N SER A 617 17.44 -32.45 -31.89
CA SER A 617 16.62 -33.52 -32.45
C SER A 617 16.19 -33.18 -33.88
N ILE A 618 16.04 -34.18 -34.75
CA ILE A 618 15.59 -34.02 -36.13
C ILE A 618 14.23 -34.71 -36.28
N SER A 619 13.25 -33.99 -36.83
CA SER A 619 11.90 -34.51 -37.09
C SER A 619 11.66 -34.86 -38.56
N SER A 620 12.27 -34.13 -39.50
CA SER A 620 12.17 -34.42 -40.94
C SER A 620 13.25 -33.72 -41.76
N VAL A 621 13.56 -34.27 -42.94
CA VAL A 621 14.35 -33.62 -43.99
C VAL A 621 13.55 -33.55 -45.29
N GLU A 622 13.65 -32.44 -46.02
CA GLU A 622 12.84 -32.15 -47.20
C GLU A 622 13.66 -31.39 -48.27
N PRO A 623 13.82 -31.94 -49.50
CA PRO A 623 13.44 -33.28 -49.91
C PRO A 623 14.23 -34.36 -49.15
N ALA A 624 13.59 -35.49 -48.86
CA ALA A 624 14.25 -36.66 -48.26
C ALA A 624 15.02 -37.52 -49.29
N ILE A 625 15.27 -36.99 -50.48
CA ILE A 625 15.84 -37.67 -51.64
C ILE A 625 16.75 -36.71 -52.41
N GLY A 626 17.84 -37.21 -52.98
CA GLY A 626 18.71 -36.39 -53.84
C GLY A 626 19.78 -37.19 -54.58
N GLN A 627 20.55 -36.49 -55.41
CA GLN A 627 21.46 -37.14 -56.36
C GLN A 627 22.71 -37.72 -55.67
N VAL A 628 23.17 -38.89 -56.12
CA VAL A 628 24.43 -39.52 -55.64
C VAL A 628 25.67 -38.61 -55.75
N GLN A 629 25.65 -37.58 -56.60
CA GLN A 629 26.74 -36.60 -56.73
C GLN A 629 26.66 -35.45 -55.71
N GLY A 630 25.64 -35.43 -54.84
CA GLY A 630 25.38 -34.34 -53.90
C GLY A 630 24.73 -33.14 -54.55
N GLY A 631 24.88 -31.96 -53.92
CA GLY A 631 24.38 -30.68 -54.43
C GLY A 631 22.89 -30.43 -54.19
N THR A 632 22.13 -31.41 -53.70
CA THR A 632 20.72 -31.21 -53.31
C THR A 632 20.65 -30.28 -52.11
N PHE A 633 19.92 -29.18 -52.23
CA PHE A 633 19.61 -28.29 -51.10
C PHE A 633 18.43 -28.87 -50.31
N ILE A 634 18.61 -29.00 -48.99
CA ILE A 634 17.66 -29.66 -48.09
C ILE A 634 17.29 -28.75 -46.92
N GLN A 635 16.01 -28.80 -46.54
CA GLN A 635 15.47 -28.25 -45.32
C GLN A 635 15.46 -29.32 -44.23
N ILE A 636 15.98 -29.03 -43.05
CA ILE A 636 16.00 -29.94 -41.89
C ILE A 636 15.20 -29.28 -40.77
N LYS A 637 14.12 -29.95 -40.34
CA LYS A 637 13.23 -29.52 -39.27
C LYS A 637 13.53 -30.36 -38.02
N GLY A 638 13.35 -29.76 -36.84
CA GLY A 638 13.75 -30.39 -35.57
C GLY A 638 13.44 -29.54 -34.35
N LYS A 639 14.23 -29.72 -33.29
CA LYS A 639 14.33 -28.84 -32.11
C LYS A 639 15.75 -28.84 -31.56
N GLY A 640 16.10 -27.84 -30.75
CA GLY A 640 17.35 -27.81 -29.96
C GLY A 640 18.63 -27.62 -30.78
N PHE A 641 18.52 -27.27 -32.08
CA PHE A 641 19.65 -26.86 -32.90
C PHE A 641 20.29 -25.59 -32.30
N ASP A 642 21.62 -25.52 -32.28
CA ASP A 642 22.36 -24.35 -31.78
C ASP A 642 21.99 -23.06 -32.55
N PRO A 643 21.44 -22.01 -31.90
CA PRO A 643 21.05 -20.78 -32.60
C PRO A 643 22.22 -19.83 -32.88
N LYS A 644 23.43 -20.07 -32.32
CA LYS A 644 24.55 -19.12 -32.33
C LYS A 644 25.92 -19.70 -32.72
N GLY A 645 26.11 -21.01 -32.57
CA GLY A 645 27.33 -21.73 -32.96
C GLY A 645 27.21 -22.40 -34.33
N PRO A 646 28.32 -22.87 -34.91
CA PRO A 646 28.27 -23.72 -36.10
C PRO A 646 27.66 -25.09 -35.74
N ILE A 647 26.83 -25.61 -36.65
CA ILE A 647 26.29 -26.97 -36.58
C ILE A 647 26.96 -27.79 -37.67
N GLU A 648 27.55 -28.93 -37.32
CA GLU A 648 27.94 -29.93 -38.31
C GLU A 648 26.70 -30.74 -38.73
N VAL A 649 26.38 -30.74 -40.02
CA VAL A 649 25.37 -31.64 -40.60
C VAL A 649 26.09 -32.68 -41.44
N ARG A 650 25.72 -33.96 -41.30
CA ARG A 650 26.33 -35.08 -42.03
C ARG A 650 25.27 -35.99 -42.62
N ILE A 651 25.52 -36.54 -43.81
CA ILE A 651 24.70 -37.61 -44.41
C ILE A 651 25.61 -38.76 -44.78
N GLY A 652 25.31 -39.97 -44.29
CA GLY A 652 26.19 -41.13 -44.44
C GLY A 652 27.60 -40.88 -43.89
N GLY A 653 27.71 -40.12 -42.79
CA GLY A 653 28.96 -39.70 -42.15
C GLY A 653 29.72 -38.55 -42.84
N LYS A 654 29.41 -38.23 -44.10
CA LYS A 654 30.05 -37.16 -44.88
C LYS A 654 29.44 -35.79 -44.54
N LEU A 655 30.28 -34.75 -44.41
CA LEU A 655 29.84 -33.38 -44.10
C LEU A 655 29.04 -32.76 -45.25
N CYS A 656 27.90 -32.16 -44.92
CA CYS A 656 27.17 -31.24 -45.80
C CYS A 656 27.88 -29.87 -45.90
N SER A 657 27.56 -29.11 -46.94
CA SER A 657 28.03 -27.74 -47.15
C SER A 657 26.87 -26.74 -47.04
N ASN A 658 27.15 -25.42 -47.13
CA ASN A 658 26.14 -24.35 -47.14
C ASN A 658 25.12 -24.46 -45.99
N ILE A 659 25.61 -24.67 -44.76
CA ILE A 659 24.76 -24.77 -43.58
C ILE A 659 24.16 -23.40 -43.27
N GLN A 660 22.82 -23.31 -43.20
CA GLN A 660 22.10 -22.08 -42.85
C GLN A 660 21.12 -22.34 -41.71
N ILE A 661 21.56 -22.02 -40.50
CA ILE A 661 20.72 -22.02 -39.30
C ILE A 661 19.71 -20.87 -39.43
N LYS A 662 18.42 -21.12 -39.18
CA LYS A 662 17.37 -20.08 -39.12
C LYS A 662 16.74 -19.97 -37.74
N SER A 663 16.62 -21.08 -37.02
CA SER A 663 16.18 -21.14 -35.62
C SER A 663 16.58 -22.49 -35.02
N GLU A 664 16.34 -22.66 -33.71
CA GLU A 664 16.56 -23.93 -33.02
C GLU A 664 15.73 -25.11 -33.57
N ASN A 665 14.73 -24.82 -34.42
CA ASN A 665 13.83 -25.80 -35.03
C ASN A 665 14.04 -25.97 -36.54
N LEU A 666 14.91 -25.16 -37.17
CA LEU A 666 15.08 -25.12 -38.62
C LEU A 666 16.50 -24.73 -39.04
N LEU A 667 17.13 -25.61 -39.80
CA LEU A 667 18.35 -25.33 -40.56
C LEU A 667 18.22 -25.83 -42.01
N TYR A 668 19.05 -25.29 -42.91
CA TYR A 668 19.23 -25.81 -44.27
C TYR A 668 20.67 -26.30 -44.46
N ALA A 669 20.87 -27.19 -45.43
CA ALA A 669 22.17 -27.70 -45.84
C ALA A 669 22.19 -28.07 -47.34
N THR A 670 23.37 -28.26 -47.91
CA THR A 670 23.58 -28.85 -49.23
C THR A 670 24.26 -30.22 -49.09
N THR A 671 23.69 -31.26 -49.71
CA THR A 671 24.16 -32.64 -49.53
C THR A 671 25.53 -32.90 -50.16
N PRO A 672 26.39 -33.74 -49.55
CA PRO A 672 27.65 -34.18 -50.17
C PRO A 672 27.41 -35.27 -51.22
N PRO A 673 28.42 -35.63 -52.04
CA PRO A 673 28.39 -36.83 -52.86
C PRO A 673 28.21 -38.09 -52.00
N GLY A 674 27.15 -38.85 -52.26
CA GLY A 674 26.67 -39.97 -51.45
C GLY A 674 27.10 -41.35 -51.95
N THR A 675 26.33 -42.36 -51.55
CA THR A 675 26.34 -43.74 -52.06
C THR A 675 24.89 -44.13 -52.30
N LEU A 676 24.58 -44.82 -53.39
CA LEU A 676 23.20 -45.18 -53.78
C LEU A 676 22.46 -45.92 -52.65
N GLY A 677 21.22 -45.49 -52.36
CA GLY A 677 20.38 -46.02 -51.29
C GLY A 677 20.24 -45.08 -50.08
N LYS A 678 19.70 -45.60 -48.98
CA LYS A 678 19.40 -44.81 -47.79
C LYS A 678 20.64 -44.54 -46.93
N ALA A 679 20.66 -43.36 -46.32
CA ALA A 679 21.72 -42.90 -45.45
C ALA A 679 21.14 -42.20 -44.21
N ASP A 680 21.83 -42.32 -43.08
CA ASP A 680 21.52 -41.58 -41.86
C ASP A 680 21.88 -40.11 -42.02
N LEU A 681 21.01 -39.23 -41.51
CA LEU A 681 21.24 -37.79 -41.40
C LEU A 681 21.58 -37.44 -39.95
N GLU A 682 22.71 -36.77 -39.71
CA GLU A 682 23.12 -36.31 -38.39
C GLU A 682 23.20 -34.78 -38.34
N ALA A 683 22.91 -34.20 -37.16
CA ALA A 683 23.17 -32.80 -36.84
C ALA A 683 23.84 -32.72 -35.47
N LEU A 684 25.02 -32.11 -35.39
CA LEU A 684 25.87 -32.00 -34.19
C LEU A 684 26.02 -30.52 -33.81
N ASN A 685 25.56 -30.16 -32.61
CA ASN A 685 25.83 -28.87 -32.00
C ASN A 685 27.28 -28.85 -31.50
N THR A 686 28.19 -28.12 -32.14
CA THR A 686 29.63 -28.22 -31.79
C THR A 686 29.98 -27.55 -30.45
N ARG A 687 29.11 -26.69 -29.90
CA ARG A 687 29.34 -25.99 -28.61
C ARG A 687 29.09 -26.84 -27.37
N ASP A 688 28.30 -27.91 -27.45
CA ASP A 688 28.04 -28.84 -26.34
C ASP A 688 28.31 -30.31 -26.68
N GLY A 689 28.61 -30.63 -27.94
CA GLY A 689 28.92 -31.98 -28.41
C GLY A 689 27.71 -32.89 -28.59
N LYS A 690 26.47 -32.38 -28.40
CA LYS A 690 25.26 -33.19 -28.51
C LYS A 690 24.80 -33.30 -29.96
N LYS A 691 24.31 -34.48 -30.35
CA LYS A 691 23.89 -34.76 -31.72
C LYS A 691 22.50 -35.40 -31.82
N ALA A 692 21.82 -35.08 -32.91
CA ALA A 692 20.65 -35.79 -33.41
C ALA A 692 21.06 -36.72 -34.56
N THR A 693 20.38 -37.86 -34.69
CA THR A 693 20.50 -38.77 -35.83
C THR A 693 19.11 -39.19 -36.31
N LEU A 694 18.74 -38.85 -37.54
CA LEU A 694 17.57 -39.38 -38.24
C LEU A 694 18.01 -40.59 -39.07
N LEU A 695 17.81 -41.78 -38.52
CA LEU A 695 18.20 -43.05 -39.14
C LEU A 695 17.49 -43.25 -40.48
N GLN A 696 18.25 -43.59 -41.52
CA GLN A 696 17.80 -43.74 -42.91
C GLN A 696 17.00 -42.54 -43.45
N GLY A 697 17.20 -41.34 -42.87
CA GLY A 697 16.39 -40.17 -43.12
C GLY A 697 16.49 -39.56 -44.53
N PHE A 698 17.53 -39.91 -45.29
CA PHE A 698 17.76 -39.40 -46.64
C PHE A 698 18.11 -40.52 -47.62
N GLU A 699 17.58 -40.48 -48.84
CA GLU A 699 17.87 -41.47 -49.88
C GLU A 699 18.64 -40.86 -51.06
N TYR A 700 19.83 -41.40 -51.32
CA TYR A 700 20.63 -41.05 -52.49
C TYR A 700 20.21 -41.90 -53.69
N THR A 701 19.75 -41.23 -54.75
CA THR A 701 19.30 -41.87 -55.98
C THR A 701 20.10 -41.43 -57.19
N ASP A 702 20.20 -42.32 -58.18
CA ASP A 702 20.71 -41.99 -59.51
C ASP A 702 19.52 -41.58 -60.40
N THR A 703 18.93 -40.42 -60.12
CA THR A 703 17.72 -39.89 -60.76
C THR A 703 18.01 -38.77 -61.75
N LEU A 704 19.11 -38.86 -62.50
CA LEU A 704 19.27 -38.01 -63.68
C LEU A 704 18.20 -38.43 -64.70
N ASP A 705 17.19 -37.59 -64.92
CA ASP A 705 16.25 -37.78 -66.03
C ASP A 705 17.05 -37.89 -67.33
N PRO A 706 16.70 -38.83 -68.23
CA PRO A 706 17.33 -38.87 -69.54
C PRO A 706 17.02 -37.55 -70.24
N LYS A 707 17.96 -37.05 -71.03
CA LYS A 707 17.77 -35.83 -71.84
C LYS A 707 18.38 -36.04 -73.20
N ILE A 708 17.60 -35.84 -74.26
CA ILE A 708 18.12 -35.74 -75.62
C ILE A 708 18.62 -34.30 -75.83
N THR A 709 19.83 -34.14 -76.36
CA THR A 709 20.41 -32.84 -76.75
C THR A 709 20.47 -32.66 -78.26
N SER A 710 20.64 -33.74 -79.02
CA SER A 710 20.51 -33.72 -80.48
C SER A 710 20.24 -35.11 -81.05
N ILE A 711 19.82 -35.16 -82.31
CA ILE A 711 19.58 -36.37 -83.08
C ILE A 711 20.05 -36.14 -84.52
N SER A 712 20.85 -37.05 -85.06
CA SER A 712 21.48 -36.90 -86.38
C SER A 712 21.68 -38.23 -87.11
N PRO A 713 21.23 -38.36 -88.38
CA PRO A 713 20.32 -37.44 -89.07
C PRO A 713 18.94 -37.39 -88.36
N SER A 714 18.24 -36.26 -88.46
CA SER A 714 16.88 -36.08 -87.94
C SER A 714 15.78 -36.53 -88.93
N SER A 715 16.16 -37.19 -90.02
CA SER A 715 15.23 -37.77 -90.99
C SER A 715 15.78 -39.03 -91.66
N GLY A 716 14.89 -39.82 -92.27
CA GLY A 716 15.20 -41.07 -92.94
C GLY A 716 13.96 -41.72 -93.57
N PHE A 717 14.11 -42.84 -94.26
CA PHE A 717 13.01 -43.40 -95.07
C PHE A 717 11.95 -44.13 -94.24
N GLU A 718 10.68 -44.01 -94.64
CA GLU A 718 9.50 -44.66 -94.04
C GLU A 718 9.65 -46.18 -93.84
N ILE A 719 10.44 -46.85 -94.68
CA ILE A 719 10.74 -48.29 -94.60
C ILE A 719 11.58 -48.68 -93.37
N GLY A 720 12.17 -47.71 -92.68
CA GLY A 720 13.08 -47.91 -91.56
C GLY A 720 14.53 -48.20 -91.96
N GLY A 721 15.35 -48.61 -91.01
CA GLY A 721 16.75 -48.98 -91.22
C GLY A 721 17.73 -47.82 -91.37
N THR A 722 17.30 -46.56 -91.16
CA THR A 722 18.22 -45.41 -91.16
C THR A 722 19.03 -45.42 -89.86
N GLN A 723 20.37 -45.38 -89.94
CA GLN A 723 21.22 -45.29 -88.76
C GLN A 723 21.22 -43.86 -88.23
N VAL A 724 20.92 -43.69 -86.93
CA VAL A 724 20.76 -42.40 -86.27
C VAL A 724 21.50 -42.39 -84.94
N THR A 725 22.20 -41.29 -84.67
CA THR A 725 22.86 -41.03 -83.39
C THR A 725 22.04 -40.01 -82.60
N ILE A 726 21.62 -40.41 -81.39
CA ILE A 726 20.99 -39.56 -80.38
C ILE A 726 22.07 -39.20 -79.37
N GLN A 727 22.37 -37.91 -79.21
CA GLN A 727 23.20 -37.43 -78.10
C GLN A 727 22.34 -36.89 -76.96
N GLY A 728 22.91 -36.88 -75.76
CA GLY A 728 22.18 -36.54 -74.56
C GLY A 728 22.96 -36.75 -73.26
N SER A 729 22.21 -37.02 -72.20
CA SER A 729 22.72 -37.34 -70.85
C SER A 729 21.70 -38.17 -70.08
N GLY A 730 22.14 -38.97 -69.11
CA GLY A 730 21.24 -39.73 -68.23
C GLY A 730 20.67 -41.00 -68.86
N PHE A 731 21.21 -41.46 -69.99
CA PHE A 731 20.81 -42.72 -70.61
C PHE A 731 21.36 -43.90 -69.79
N LYS A 732 20.49 -44.72 -69.21
CA LYS A 732 20.90 -45.87 -68.41
C LYS A 732 21.19 -47.08 -69.29
N SER A 733 21.96 -48.04 -68.78
CA SER A 733 22.04 -49.37 -69.39
C SER A 733 20.63 -49.96 -69.54
N GLN A 734 20.36 -50.67 -70.64
CA GLN A 734 19.03 -51.19 -71.01
C GLN A 734 17.93 -50.13 -71.26
N ALA A 735 18.26 -48.84 -71.41
CA ALA A 735 17.30 -47.86 -71.92
C ALA A 735 16.79 -48.28 -73.31
N THR A 736 15.50 -48.04 -73.57
CA THR A 736 14.85 -48.31 -74.86
C THR A 736 14.59 -47.02 -75.62
N VAL A 737 14.54 -47.11 -76.95
CA VAL A 737 14.23 -45.97 -77.83
C VAL A 737 13.02 -46.30 -78.69
N LEU A 738 12.09 -45.36 -78.77
CA LEU A 738 10.89 -45.42 -79.61
C LEU A 738 10.91 -44.24 -80.58
N ILE A 739 10.47 -44.45 -81.82
CA ILE A 739 10.15 -43.37 -82.77
C ILE A 739 8.71 -43.57 -83.24
N GLY A 740 7.84 -42.58 -83.05
CA GLY A 740 6.44 -42.69 -83.43
C GLY A 740 5.72 -43.87 -82.77
N GLY A 741 6.05 -44.14 -81.50
CA GLY A 741 5.55 -45.30 -80.73
C GLY A 741 6.15 -46.66 -81.11
N HIS A 742 6.98 -46.76 -82.15
CA HIS A 742 7.58 -48.01 -82.62
C HIS A 742 9.00 -48.18 -82.07
N PRO A 743 9.42 -49.39 -81.61
CA PRO A 743 10.73 -49.59 -81.00
C PRO A 743 11.87 -49.57 -82.04
N ALA A 744 12.91 -48.78 -81.78
CA ALA A 744 14.10 -48.71 -82.60
C ALA A 744 15.15 -49.76 -82.21
N THR A 745 15.93 -50.25 -83.16
CA THR A 745 16.97 -51.25 -82.91
C THR A 745 18.25 -50.57 -82.45
N ILE A 746 18.57 -50.65 -81.16
CA ILE A 746 19.80 -50.09 -80.59
C ILE A 746 21.03 -50.86 -81.10
N GLN A 747 21.98 -50.13 -81.68
CA GLN A 747 23.31 -50.63 -82.07
C GLN A 747 24.37 -50.36 -80.99
N SER A 748 24.29 -49.22 -80.29
CA SER A 748 25.14 -48.93 -79.13
C SER A 748 24.44 -47.99 -78.15
N LEU A 749 24.79 -48.10 -76.87
CA LEU A 749 24.18 -47.36 -75.76
C LEU A 749 25.26 -47.00 -74.74
N GLN A 750 25.44 -45.71 -74.51
CA GLN A 750 26.35 -45.11 -73.53
C GLN A 750 25.62 -43.97 -72.78
N PRO A 751 26.10 -43.53 -71.59
CA PRO A 751 25.39 -42.57 -70.74
C PRO A 751 25.02 -41.22 -71.38
N THR A 752 25.66 -40.85 -72.49
CA THR A 752 25.45 -39.61 -73.24
C THR A 752 25.10 -39.83 -74.72
N THR A 753 25.09 -41.07 -75.21
CA THR A 753 24.95 -41.36 -76.65
C THR A 753 24.26 -42.69 -76.90
N ILE A 754 23.25 -42.70 -77.77
CA ILE A 754 22.61 -43.93 -78.28
C ILE A 754 22.71 -43.93 -79.80
N VAL A 755 23.15 -45.02 -80.41
CA VAL A 755 23.06 -45.25 -81.86
C VAL A 755 21.98 -46.28 -82.11
N ILE A 756 21.06 -45.98 -83.01
CA ILE A 756 19.91 -46.81 -83.39
C ILE A 756 19.84 -47.03 -84.91
N LEU A 757 19.15 -48.08 -85.33
CA LEU A 757 18.46 -48.13 -86.62
C LEU A 757 16.99 -47.77 -86.41
N THR A 758 16.45 -46.88 -87.23
CA THR A 758 15.04 -46.50 -87.13
C THR A 758 14.09 -47.66 -87.47
N PRO A 759 12.93 -47.77 -86.79
CA PRO A 759 11.89 -48.72 -87.20
C PRO A 759 11.23 -48.29 -88.50
N LYS A 760 10.37 -49.14 -89.05
CA LYS A 760 9.40 -48.72 -90.08
C LYS A 760 8.39 -47.75 -89.44
N GLY A 761 8.04 -46.68 -90.15
CA GLY A 761 7.05 -45.69 -89.69
C GLY A 761 6.31 -45.03 -90.86
N SER A 762 5.25 -44.26 -90.57
CA SER A 762 4.54 -43.49 -91.59
C SER A 762 5.27 -42.19 -91.92
N VAL A 763 5.19 -41.72 -93.16
CA VAL A 763 5.70 -40.40 -93.57
C VAL A 763 5.17 -39.29 -92.66
N GLY A 764 6.04 -38.36 -92.26
CA GLY A 764 5.73 -37.28 -91.32
C GLY A 764 6.77 -37.15 -90.20
N ALA A 765 6.61 -36.15 -89.35
CA ALA A 765 7.41 -35.97 -88.14
C ALA A 765 6.85 -36.84 -86.99
N HIS A 766 7.74 -37.39 -86.17
CA HIS A 766 7.42 -38.29 -85.06
C HIS A 766 8.26 -37.97 -83.84
N ASP A 767 7.66 -38.19 -82.68
CA ASP A 767 8.33 -38.07 -81.39
C ASP A 767 9.36 -39.18 -81.20
N VAL A 768 10.50 -38.81 -80.62
CA VAL A 768 11.58 -39.74 -80.24
C VAL A 768 11.59 -39.85 -78.72
N ILE A 769 11.24 -41.03 -78.21
CA ILE A 769 11.19 -41.30 -76.77
C ILE A 769 12.39 -42.15 -76.37
N VAL A 770 13.18 -41.70 -75.40
CA VAL A 770 14.18 -42.53 -74.72
C VAL A 770 13.66 -42.83 -73.32
N ARG A 771 13.43 -44.11 -73.00
CA ARG A 771 12.92 -44.58 -71.70
C ARG A 771 13.95 -45.44 -70.99
N ASN A 772 14.35 -45.02 -69.80
CA ASN A 772 15.24 -45.77 -68.92
C ASN A 772 14.50 -46.93 -68.21
N PRO A 773 15.20 -47.98 -67.73
CA PRO A 773 14.56 -49.13 -67.05
C PRO A 773 13.85 -48.77 -65.73
N ASN A 774 14.22 -47.65 -65.11
CA ASN A 774 13.56 -47.14 -63.89
C ASN A 774 12.33 -46.27 -64.18
N GLY A 775 11.82 -46.27 -65.42
CA GLY A 775 10.59 -45.58 -65.82
C GLY A 775 10.75 -44.10 -66.16
N GLN A 776 11.90 -43.47 -65.87
CA GLN A 776 12.20 -42.12 -66.35
C GLN A 776 12.28 -42.11 -67.88
N GLU A 777 11.63 -41.15 -68.54
CA GLU A 777 11.69 -41.00 -69.99
C GLU A 777 11.78 -39.56 -70.45
N VAL A 778 12.30 -39.36 -71.66
CA VAL A 778 12.34 -38.07 -72.35
C VAL A 778 11.76 -38.21 -73.73
N ILE A 779 10.90 -37.25 -74.08
CA ILE A 779 10.25 -37.16 -75.38
C ILE A 779 10.84 -35.94 -76.10
N LEU A 780 11.62 -36.17 -77.16
CA LEU A 780 11.93 -35.14 -78.14
C LEU A 780 10.78 -35.10 -79.16
N LEU A 781 9.85 -34.17 -78.92
CA LEU A 781 8.69 -33.97 -79.79
C LEU A 781 9.12 -33.68 -81.23
N ASN A 782 8.51 -34.36 -82.20
CA ASN A 782 8.86 -34.29 -83.62
C ASN A 782 10.35 -34.54 -83.94
N GLY A 783 11.09 -35.23 -83.06
CA GLY A 783 12.54 -35.39 -83.15
C GLY A 783 13.05 -36.14 -84.40
N PHE A 784 12.22 -36.94 -85.07
CA PHE A 784 12.62 -37.64 -86.28
C PHE A 784 11.52 -37.61 -87.36
N THR A 785 11.90 -37.30 -88.60
CA THR A 785 10.96 -37.23 -89.74
C THR A 785 11.16 -38.40 -90.71
N TYR A 786 10.14 -39.24 -90.86
CA TYR A 786 10.12 -40.21 -91.96
C TYR A 786 9.75 -39.50 -93.27
N ILE A 787 10.59 -39.66 -94.28
CA ILE A 787 10.33 -39.23 -95.65
C ILE A 787 9.94 -40.43 -96.51
N GLN A 788 9.09 -40.18 -97.50
CA GLN A 788 8.65 -41.22 -98.45
C GLN A 788 9.84 -41.68 -99.31
N TYR A 789 9.95 -42.98 -99.59
CA TYR A 789 10.98 -43.47 -100.51
C TYR A 789 10.49 -43.41 -101.96
N THR A 790 10.86 -42.34 -102.67
CA THR A 790 10.48 -42.12 -104.07
C THR A 790 11.69 -42.18 -105.02
N PRO A 791 11.77 -43.15 -105.94
CA PRO A 791 12.79 -43.15 -107.00
C PRO A 791 12.48 -42.05 -108.05
N PRO A 792 13.49 -41.44 -108.70
CA PRO A 792 13.31 -40.19 -109.42
C PRO A 792 12.87 -40.34 -110.89
N ALA A 793 11.69 -39.82 -111.24
CA ALA A 793 11.39 -39.12 -112.51
C ALA A 793 9.94 -38.56 -112.54
N GLY A 794 9.68 -37.51 -113.34
CA GLY A 794 8.32 -37.22 -113.86
C GLY A 794 7.58 -36.04 -113.23
N GLY A 795 7.99 -34.80 -113.54
CA GLY A 795 7.44 -33.56 -112.98
C GLY A 795 5.97 -33.17 -113.29
N GLY A 796 5.56 -32.02 -112.77
CA GLY A 796 4.41 -31.25 -113.28
C GLY A 796 3.49 -30.61 -112.22
N GLY A 797 3.03 -29.38 -112.51
CA GLY A 797 1.75 -28.85 -112.00
C GLY A 797 1.69 -28.35 -110.55
N GLY A 798 2.27 -27.17 -110.27
CA GLY A 798 2.02 -26.46 -109.00
C GLY A 798 0.63 -25.81 -108.92
N GLY A 799 0.18 -25.44 -107.71
CA GLY A 799 -1.12 -24.76 -107.53
C GLY A 799 -1.65 -24.65 -106.10
N GLY A 800 -0.95 -23.91 -105.22
CA GLY A 800 -1.53 -23.27 -104.02
C GLY A 800 -2.41 -24.11 -103.08
N GLY A 801 -1.79 -24.93 -102.23
CA GLY A 801 -2.44 -25.39 -100.98
C GLY A 801 -2.26 -24.37 -99.86
N GLY A 802 -3.28 -24.17 -99.00
CA GLY A 802 -3.16 -23.23 -97.88
C GLY A 802 -4.21 -23.43 -96.78
N CYS A 803 -3.78 -23.91 -95.61
CA CYS A 803 -4.44 -23.64 -94.34
C CYS A 803 -3.54 -23.90 -93.12
N SER A 804 -3.79 -23.10 -92.08
CA SER A 804 -3.48 -23.29 -90.65
C SER A 804 -2.05 -23.08 -90.10
N LEU A 805 -2.03 -22.17 -89.12
CA LEU A 805 -1.25 -22.15 -87.86
C LEU A 805 0.26 -21.87 -87.93
N ALA A 806 0.61 -20.71 -87.37
CA ALA A 806 1.92 -20.09 -87.40
C ALA A 806 2.86 -20.55 -86.28
N MET A 807 4.15 -20.31 -86.48
CA MET A 807 5.16 -20.36 -85.43
C MET A 807 5.05 -19.17 -84.46
N GLN A 808 5.50 -19.43 -83.23
CA GLN A 808 6.44 -18.62 -82.43
C GLN A 808 7.22 -17.48 -83.16
N PRO A 809 7.71 -16.43 -82.47
CA PRO A 809 8.28 -16.55 -81.11
C PRO A 809 8.08 -15.38 -80.11
N GLU A 810 8.59 -15.65 -78.90
CA GLU A 810 9.18 -14.70 -77.93
C GLU A 810 10.41 -13.95 -78.53
N PRO A 811 11.17 -13.06 -77.84
CA PRO A 811 11.27 -12.81 -76.38
C PRO A 811 11.21 -11.27 -76.06
N ALA A 812 11.78 -10.64 -75.01
CA ALA A 812 12.68 -11.03 -73.89
C ALA A 812 12.61 -9.96 -72.75
N TRP A 813 13.37 -10.23 -71.67
CA TRP A 813 13.95 -9.29 -70.70
C TRP A 813 13.12 -8.91 -69.45
N ASN A 814 13.46 -9.56 -68.33
CA ASN A 814 14.24 -9.00 -67.21
C ASN A 814 13.90 -7.58 -66.67
N SER A 815 13.89 -7.29 -65.35
CA SER A 815 14.08 -8.11 -64.14
C SER A 815 14.05 -7.24 -62.84
N VAL A 816 14.00 -7.87 -61.66
CA VAL A 816 14.35 -7.34 -60.30
C VAL A 816 13.28 -6.54 -59.52
N GLY A 817 13.25 -6.71 -58.19
CA GLY A 817 12.55 -5.85 -57.21
C GLY A 817 11.13 -6.33 -56.86
N ALA A 818 10.79 -7.00 -55.74
CA ALA A 818 11.32 -7.09 -54.37
C ALA A 818 10.90 -5.96 -53.40
N VAL A 819 10.10 -6.35 -52.38
CA VAL A 819 9.93 -5.71 -51.03
C VAL A 819 9.15 -4.37 -50.94
N MET A 820 7.92 -4.44 -50.38
CA MET A 820 7.36 -3.73 -49.17
C MET A 820 7.80 -2.27 -48.80
N PRO A 821 7.09 -1.51 -47.92
CA PRO A 821 5.73 -1.66 -47.35
C PRO A 821 4.92 -0.31 -47.24
N LEU A 822 3.83 -0.34 -46.45
CA LEU A 822 3.36 0.72 -45.53
C LEU A 822 2.53 1.93 -46.06
N LEU A 823 1.76 2.52 -45.11
CA LEU A 823 1.09 3.85 -45.15
C LEU A 823 -0.08 4.02 -46.17
N PHE A 824 -1.18 4.73 -45.86
CA PHE A 824 -1.74 5.12 -44.56
C PHE A 824 -3.27 5.39 -44.69
N LEU A 825 -4.01 5.03 -43.63
CA LEU A 825 -5.11 5.78 -43.00
C LEU A 825 -6.04 6.67 -43.87
N LEU A 826 -7.33 6.30 -43.93
CA LEU A 826 -8.49 7.13 -43.53
C LEU A 826 -9.69 6.15 -43.37
N PHE A 827 -10.30 5.99 -42.19
CA PHE A 827 -11.24 6.90 -41.52
C PHE A 827 -12.69 6.70 -41.99
N LEU A 828 -13.38 5.77 -41.32
CA LEU A 828 -14.77 5.98 -40.92
C LEU A 828 -14.94 5.42 -39.50
N LEU A 829 -15.12 6.35 -38.56
CA LEU A 829 -15.06 6.13 -37.11
C LEU A 829 -16.34 5.48 -36.56
N TYR A 830 -16.18 5.02 -35.31
CA TYR A 830 -17.23 4.91 -34.29
C TYR A 830 -18.23 3.73 -34.36
N LEU A 831 -18.01 2.79 -33.42
CA LEU A 831 -18.89 2.43 -32.30
C LEU A 831 -20.44 2.50 -32.51
N SER A 832 -21.25 1.58 -31.98
CA SER A 832 -21.01 0.61 -30.91
C SER A 832 -21.87 -0.64 -31.09
N ASN A 833 -21.41 -1.81 -30.61
CA ASN A 833 -22.25 -3.01 -30.55
C ASN A 833 -21.85 -3.96 -29.43
N LYS A 834 -22.37 -3.72 -28.21
CA LYS A 834 -22.46 -4.76 -27.17
C LYS A 834 -23.81 -4.75 -26.44
N ARG A 835 -24.66 -5.66 -26.90
CA ARG A 835 -25.70 -6.37 -26.13
C ARG A 835 -25.14 -6.81 -24.75
N ARG A 836 -25.93 -6.98 -23.67
CA ARG A 836 -27.37 -7.30 -23.56
C ARG A 836 -27.86 -7.16 -22.09
N ARG A 837 -29.18 -7.03 -21.91
CA ARG A 837 -30.02 -7.43 -20.73
C ARG A 837 -29.89 -6.62 -19.41
N SER A 838 -30.94 -6.48 -18.57
CA SER A 838 -32.42 -6.58 -18.76
C SER A 838 -33.19 -6.35 -17.43
N PHE A 839 -34.48 -5.97 -17.51
CA PHE A 839 -35.51 -5.93 -16.43
C PHE A 839 -35.32 -4.85 -15.33
N ASP A 840 -36.37 -4.19 -14.79
CA ASP A 840 -37.69 -3.87 -15.38
C ASP A 840 -38.46 -2.76 -14.60
N LEU A 841 -39.57 -2.31 -15.17
CA LEU A 841 -40.79 -1.74 -14.55
C LEU A 841 -40.71 -0.65 -13.43
N LYS A 842 -41.04 0.58 -13.88
CA LYS A 842 -42.22 1.40 -13.45
C LYS A 842 -42.26 2.24 -12.15
N ILE A 843 -42.59 3.52 -12.42
CA ILE A 843 -43.58 4.43 -11.77
C ILE A 843 -43.10 5.41 -10.68
N ALA A 844 -43.52 6.66 -10.91
CA ALA A 844 -43.69 7.86 -10.06
C ALA A 844 -43.63 7.68 -8.53
N SER A 845 -43.18 8.69 -7.78
CA SER A 845 -43.40 10.14 -8.01
C SER A 845 -42.18 11.04 -7.88
#